data_AF-A0A7S1QUA3-F1
#
_entry.id   AF-A0A7S1QUA3-F1
#
_cell.length_a   1.000
_cell.length_b   1.000
_cell.length_c   1.000
_cell.angle_alpha   90.00
_cell.angle_beta   90.00
_cell.angle_gamma   90.00
#
_symmetry.space_group_name_H-M   'P 1'
#
loop_
_entity.id
_entity.type
_entity.pdbx_description
1 polymer ?
#
loop_
_entity_poly.entity_id
_entity_poly.type
_entity_poly.pdbx_seq_one_letter_code
_entity_poly.pdbx_strand_id
1 'polypeptide(L)'
;MDCVDCNAEGRLMWDAVEAMSCSKALRRGYEDVPLMLTASKSNSGHGSESTGMCSFVRAVMGQHFGTVAPIVHLLTLNPMIDDEPSAQFLTECMAYKHRQGVNGVRSQSIVGTLAFCTFTGIIRDEIVPLSREYVDMPERIAFWPGGGGSLDNAALPGRGYEIIGSWDGWENADPMEETEGSGDSEKVYTYVVTLGVNRFEAFQILIDGNRRKILHPDRPKAPNSTPVFGPDANAHGLHWVIDGRPQYKEEVVERDGPPAIAAASGETTSDALAPLGELNVTGLWLFTDGTSGNTATYTFLHSAGSDRFTGEFTGIQRAKVDDSVIEGDTIRWKVHGAYCAGTVSADGRRITNLKVTHNDEVVATFNGVWQEDLPKEQLTVWTSQNTEDTGTAGDRYRIQLRISGRWRAVTWLKLGEGADAVETLEDGSSPELPQAIAPAGPVEDVGSYYVVGGWNCWSFQDKMLKDDSAPGTHYLEAKMIWEGGDFQIVRDCDWSQSMHPAFAGALDGNTLEGPDDYSHGLNFHLGATPGDVFRIEFTRVFEDGQETRKVSWTLLRNEPLTSEEVRDAKSSSYYLVGTMETGREQRMKMQFDKERFMYVAQFEIGKSGEDYFAILWNGDWFHRIYPNLPDAYPGEGCPHTLVGPDDRGGDRCWKISEVSGDEDAAGETYEIQLHLSDFGQPMKVEWTRL
;
A
#
# COMPACT_ATOMS: atom_id res chain seq x y z
N MET A 1 -20.76 7.57 -37.30
CA MET A 1 -20.09 8.88 -37.45
C MET A 1 -19.26 9.02 -36.20
N ASP A 2 -17.99 9.34 -36.36
CA ASP A 2 -17.02 9.25 -35.27
C ASP A 2 -16.80 10.62 -34.62
N CYS A 3 -16.87 11.70 -35.40
CA CYS A 3 -16.74 13.07 -34.91
C CYS A 3 -17.60 14.06 -35.69
N VAL A 4 -18.08 15.11 -35.03
CA VAL A 4 -18.70 16.29 -35.63
C VAL A 4 -17.99 17.56 -35.17
N ASP A 5 -17.53 18.37 -36.13
CA ASP A 5 -17.14 19.77 -35.91
C ASP A 5 -18.42 20.64 -35.96
N CYS A 6 -18.86 21.07 -34.78
CA CYS A 6 -20.06 21.85 -34.55
C CYS A 6 -19.90 23.30 -35.04
N ASN A 7 -21.02 23.97 -35.32
CA ASN A 7 -20.97 25.39 -35.61
C ASN A 7 -20.58 26.20 -34.37
N ALA A 8 -21.09 25.90 -33.18
CA ALA A 8 -20.66 26.42 -31.88
C ALA A 8 -20.42 27.94 -31.87
N GLU A 9 -21.50 28.72 -31.80
CA GLU A 9 -21.41 30.19 -31.82
C GLU A 9 -21.02 30.79 -30.47
N GLY A 10 -20.96 29.98 -29.41
CA GLY A 10 -20.75 30.45 -28.04
C GLY A 10 -21.99 31.14 -27.47
N ARG A 11 -23.18 30.78 -27.97
CA ARG A 11 -24.46 31.38 -27.56
C ARG A 11 -25.28 30.35 -26.81
N LEU A 12 -25.65 30.66 -25.57
CA LEU A 12 -26.33 29.77 -24.62
C LEU A 12 -27.47 28.94 -25.25
N MET A 13 -28.41 29.58 -25.95
CA MET A 13 -29.56 28.89 -26.53
C MET A 13 -29.21 28.11 -27.81
N TRP A 14 -28.35 28.68 -28.67
CA TRP A 14 -28.05 28.09 -29.98
C TRP A 14 -27.16 26.86 -29.85
N ASP A 15 -26.16 26.93 -28.97
CA ASP A 15 -25.27 25.79 -28.69
C ASP A 15 -26.05 24.63 -28.04
N ALA A 16 -27.04 24.96 -27.20
CA ALA A 16 -27.95 23.95 -26.64
C ALA A 16 -28.81 23.26 -27.70
N VAL A 17 -29.41 24.03 -28.61
CA VAL A 17 -30.17 23.47 -29.74
C VAL A 17 -29.28 22.63 -30.65
N GLU A 18 -28.05 23.08 -30.91
CA GLU A 18 -27.06 22.34 -31.68
C GLU A 18 -26.69 20.99 -31.05
N ALA A 19 -26.25 20.99 -29.80
CA ALA A 19 -25.88 19.77 -29.07
C ALA A 19 -27.04 18.75 -29.03
N MET A 20 -28.23 19.21 -28.64
CA MET A 20 -29.43 18.36 -28.62
C MET A 20 -29.78 17.81 -30.01
N SER A 21 -29.60 18.60 -31.07
CA SER A 21 -29.89 18.15 -32.43
C SER A 21 -28.91 17.08 -32.92
N CYS A 22 -27.64 17.18 -32.53
CA CYS A 22 -26.62 16.18 -32.83
C CYS A 22 -26.91 14.85 -32.12
N SER A 23 -27.23 14.88 -30.82
CA SER A 23 -27.61 13.68 -30.06
C SER A 23 -28.86 13.01 -30.63
N LYS A 24 -29.93 13.78 -30.89
CA LYS A 24 -31.20 13.24 -31.44
C LYS A 24 -31.09 12.65 -32.85
N ALA A 25 -30.10 13.06 -33.63
CA ALA A 25 -29.87 12.53 -34.98
C ALA A 25 -29.19 11.15 -34.97
N LEU A 26 -28.66 10.70 -33.82
CA LEU A 26 -28.02 9.40 -33.68
C LEU A 26 -29.04 8.25 -33.71
N ARG A 27 -28.58 7.07 -34.16
CA ARG A 27 -29.40 5.85 -34.11
C ARG A 27 -29.48 5.36 -32.66
N ARG A 28 -30.68 4.99 -32.22
CA ARG A 28 -30.90 4.37 -30.90
C ARG A 28 -30.23 3.00 -30.79
N GLY A 29 -29.79 2.62 -29.59
CA GLY A 29 -29.15 1.32 -29.32
C GLY A 29 -27.63 1.28 -29.56
N TYR A 30 -26.98 2.45 -29.66
CA TYR A 30 -25.53 2.61 -29.76
C TYR A 30 -25.01 3.61 -28.69
N GLU A 31 -25.67 3.68 -27.54
CA GLU A 31 -25.32 4.61 -26.47
C GLU A 31 -23.89 4.38 -25.92
N ASP A 32 -23.33 3.17 -26.09
CA ASP A 32 -21.97 2.80 -25.66
C ASP A 32 -20.85 3.38 -26.54
N VAL A 33 -21.18 4.02 -27.68
CA VAL A 33 -20.21 4.62 -28.60
C VAL A 33 -20.53 6.11 -28.76
N PRO A 34 -19.97 6.97 -27.88
CA PRO A 34 -20.30 8.40 -27.91
C PRO A 34 -19.84 9.04 -29.21
N LEU A 35 -20.68 9.92 -29.76
CA LEU A 35 -20.29 10.82 -30.83
C LEU A 35 -19.34 11.89 -30.27
N MET A 36 -18.14 12.01 -30.82
CA MET A 36 -17.23 13.09 -30.43
C MET A 36 -17.68 14.43 -31.02
N LEU A 37 -17.80 15.46 -30.19
CA LEU A 37 -18.12 16.83 -30.58
C LEU A 37 -16.90 17.74 -30.39
N THR A 38 -16.54 18.47 -31.44
CA THR A 38 -15.49 19.50 -31.43
C THR A 38 -16.01 20.80 -32.04
N ALA A 39 -15.27 21.90 -31.87
CA ALA A 39 -15.66 23.21 -32.34
C ALA A 39 -14.43 24.02 -32.78
N SER A 40 -14.19 24.13 -34.09
CA SER A 40 -13.02 24.85 -34.61
C SER A 40 -12.97 26.33 -34.19
N LYS A 41 -14.14 26.98 -34.06
CA LYS A 41 -14.25 28.40 -33.67
C LYS A 41 -13.71 28.69 -32.28
N SER A 42 -13.66 27.68 -31.39
CA SER A 42 -13.03 27.85 -30.08
C SER A 42 -11.53 28.19 -30.23
N ASN A 43 -10.84 27.59 -31.21
CA ASN A 43 -9.40 27.79 -31.40
C ASN A 43 -9.07 29.03 -32.24
N SER A 44 -9.82 29.29 -33.31
CA SER A 44 -9.47 30.29 -34.33
C SER A 44 -10.46 31.46 -34.43
N GLY A 45 -11.52 31.46 -33.61
CA GLY A 45 -12.58 32.46 -33.67
C GLY A 45 -13.55 32.26 -34.84
N HIS A 46 -14.53 33.17 -34.96
CA HIS A 46 -15.54 33.14 -36.01
C HIS A 46 -15.01 33.79 -37.30
N GLY A 47 -14.61 32.98 -38.28
CA GLY A 47 -14.11 33.44 -39.58
C GLY A 47 -15.17 33.87 -40.60
N SER A 48 -16.39 34.19 -40.15
CA SER A 48 -17.54 34.54 -41.00
C SER A 48 -17.72 33.54 -42.16
N GLU A 49 -17.60 34.00 -43.41
CA GLU A 49 -17.79 33.21 -44.62
C GLU A 49 -16.78 32.06 -44.77
N SER A 50 -15.60 32.17 -44.14
CA SER A 50 -14.56 31.13 -44.21
C SER A 50 -14.74 30.01 -43.18
N THR A 51 -15.68 30.16 -42.24
CA THR A 51 -15.73 29.26 -41.07
C THR A 51 -15.98 27.81 -41.45
N GLY A 52 -16.88 27.54 -42.40
CA GLY A 52 -17.15 26.19 -42.88
C GLY A 52 -15.89 25.51 -43.46
N MET A 53 -15.09 26.27 -44.20
CA MET A 53 -13.82 25.78 -44.76
C MET A 53 -12.76 25.56 -43.68
N CYS A 54 -12.69 26.41 -42.66
CA CYS A 54 -11.78 26.22 -41.53
C CYS A 54 -12.09 24.92 -40.76
N SER A 55 -13.36 24.67 -40.41
CA SER A 55 -13.78 23.40 -39.80
C SER A 55 -13.51 22.20 -40.72
N PHE A 56 -13.76 22.35 -42.02
CA PHE A 56 -13.50 21.28 -42.99
C PHE A 56 -12.01 20.91 -43.07
N VAL A 57 -11.13 21.90 -43.23
CA VAL A 57 -9.68 21.68 -43.28
C VAL A 57 -9.18 21.07 -41.97
N ARG A 58 -9.64 21.57 -40.82
CA ARG A 58 -9.30 21.01 -39.50
C ARG A 58 -9.69 19.54 -39.40
N ALA A 59 -10.92 19.18 -39.78
CA ALA A 59 -11.40 17.81 -39.70
C ALA A 59 -10.65 16.87 -40.67
N VAL A 60 -10.28 17.34 -41.87
CA VAL A 60 -9.43 16.59 -42.82
C VAL A 60 -8.03 16.38 -42.26
N MET A 61 -7.41 17.42 -41.69
CA MET A 61 -6.08 17.31 -41.09
C MET A 61 -6.09 16.42 -39.84
N GLY A 62 -7.11 16.52 -38.99
CA GLY A 62 -7.27 15.65 -37.83
C GLY A 62 -7.36 14.18 -38.22
N GLN A 63 -8.14 13.87 -39.26
CA GLN A 63 -8.20 12.52 -39.81
C GLN A 63 -6.89 12.08 -40.48
N HIS A 64 -6.12 13.01 -41.06
CA HIS A 64 -4.80 12.72 -41.60
C HIS A 64 -3.83 12.26 -40.49
N PHE A 65 -3.82 12.96 -39.35
CA PHE A 65 -2.97 12.65 -38.19
C PHE A 65 -3.56 11.59 -37.23
N GLY A 66 -4.78 11.14 -37.47
CA GLY A 66 -5.47 10.18 -36.61
C GLY A 66 -5.93 10.75 -35.26
N THR A 67 -6.09 12.06 -35.15
CA THR A 67 -6.46 12.76 -33.92
C THR A 67 -7.61 13.75 -34.13
N VAL A 68 -8.50 13.85 -33.15
CA VAL A 68 -9.54 14.89 -33.04
C VAL A 68 -9.08 15.91 -32.02
N ALA A 69 -9.08 17.18 -32.43
CA ALA A 69 -8.58 18.27 -31.60
C ALA A 69 -9.67 18.79 -30.63
N PRO A 70 -9.28 19.29 -29.44
CA PRO A 70 -10.20 19.70 -28.39
C PRO A 70 -10.91 21.03 -28.69
N ILE A 71 -12.02 21.24 -27.97
CA ILE A 71 -12.66 22.53 -27.75
C ILE A 71 -11.86 23.26 -26.67
N VAL A 72 -11.42 24.48 -26.96
CA VAL A 72 -10.77 25.34 -25.96
C VAL A 72 -11.79 26.27 -25.31
N HIS A 73 -11.47 26.77 -24.11
CA HIS A 73 -12.36 27.62 -23.30
C HIS A 73 -13.63 26.91 -22.76
N LEU A 74 -13.63 25.57 -22.72
CA LEU A 74 -14.72 24.77 -22.15
C LEU A 74 -14.36 24.28 -20.74
N LEU A 75 -14.35 25.20 -19.76
CA LEU A 75 -14.12 24.87 -18.34
C LEU A 75 -15.39 24.36 -17.66
N THR A 76 -16.54 24.94 -18.01
CA THR A 76 -17.86 24.55 -17.51
C THR A 76 -18.80 24.47 -18.69
N LEU A 77 -19.55 23.37 -18.78
CA LEU A 77 -20.53 23.18 -19.85
C LEU A 77 -21.65 24.22 -19.71
N ASN A 78 -22.17 24.67 -20.85
CA ASN A 78 -23.34 25.53 -20.89
C ASN A 78 -24.50 24.87 -20.09
N PRO A 79 -25.09 25.54 -19.07
CA PRO A 79 -26.11 24.95 -18.19
C PRO A 79 -27.39 24.51 -18.90
N MET A 80 -27.60 24.96 -20.14
CA MET A 80 -28.74 24.60 -20.98
C MET A 80 -28.50 23.32 -21.81
N ILE A 81 -27.30 22.74 -21.72
CA ILE A 81 -26.94 21.47 -22.36
C ILE A 81 -27.01 20.38 -21.30
N ASP A 82 -27.88 19.40 -21.52
CA ASP A 82 -27.89 18.18 -20.71
C ASP A 82 -26.65 17.34 -21.05
N ASP A 83 -25.96 16.86 -20.02
CA ASP A 83 -24.82 15.95 -20.17
C ASP A 83 -25.33 14.55 -20.58
N GLU A 84 -25.30 14.26 -21.87
CA GLU A 84 -25.90 13.05 -22.45
C GLU A 84 -24.80 12.09 -22.92
N PRO A 85 -24.81 10.80 -22.51
CA PRO A 85 -23.72 9.87 -22.78
C PRO A 85 -23.50 9.59 -24.27
N SER A 86 -24.52 9.83 -25.11
CA SER A 86 -24.47 9.60 -26.56
C SER A 86 -23.62 10.62 -27.34
N ALA A 87 -23.30 11.79 -26.76
CA ALA A 87 -22.49 12.82 -27.41
C ALA A 87 -21.54 13.50 -26.42
N GLN A 88 -20.24 13.42 -26.69
CA GLN A 88 -19.18 13.85 -25.76
C GLN A 88 -18.42 15.06 -26.29
N PHE A 89 -18.29 16.09 -25.47
CA PHE A 89 -17.52 17.29 -25.81
C PHE A 89 -16.04 17.08 -25.52
N LEU A 90 -15.19 17.27 -26.53
CA LEU A 90 -13.77 17.02 -26.38
C LEU A 90 -13.07 18.19 -25.67
N THR A 91 -12.58 17.98 -24.46
CA THR A 91 -11.71 18.92 -23.72
C THR A 91 -10.22 18.63 -23.93
N GLU A 92 -9.90 17.44 -24.41
CA GLU A 92 -8.54 17.00 -24.75
C GLU A 92 -8.45 16.45 -26.19
N CYS A 93 -7.23 16.24 -26.67
CA CYS A 93 -7.01 15.69 -28.01
C CYS A 93 -7.20 14.17 -27.97
N MET A 94 -8.16 13.65 -28.73
CA MET A 94 -8.52 12.23 -28.72
C MET A 94 -8.09 11.55 -30.01
N ALA A 95 -7.61 10.30 -29.93
CA ALA A 95 -7.35 9.50 -31.12
C ALA A 95 -8.64 8.99 -31.76
N TYR A 96 -8.67 8.84 -33.08
CA TYR A 96 -9.76 8.10 -33.73
C TYR A 96 -9.71 6.62 -33.36
N LYS A 97 -10.86 6.05 -33.00
CA LYS A 97 -11.00 4.63 -32.65
C LYS A 97 -10.61 3.68 -33.78
N HIS A 98 -10.86 4.08 -35.03
CA HIS A 98 -10.65 3.25 -36.21
C HIS A 98 -9.82 3.99 -37.26
N ARG A 99 -9.05 3.23 -38.04
CA ARG A 99 -8.23 3.71 -39.16
C ARG A 99 -9.03 4.32 -40.30
N GLN A 100 -10.31 3.98 -40.39
CA GLN A 100 -11.27 4.65 -41.25
C GLN A 100 -12.29 5.34 -40.37
N GLY A 101 -12.47 6.65 -40.60
CA GLY A 101 -13.41 7.48 -39.85
C GLY A 101 -14.43 8.13 -40.77
N VAL A 102 -15.62 8.39 -40.24
CA VAL A 102 -16.69 9.19 -40.85
C VAL A 102 -16.86 10.46 -40.03
N ASN A 103 -16.55 11.60 -40.64
CA ASN A 103 -16.60 12.91 -40.01
C ASN A 103 -17.78 13.74 -40.52
N GLY A 104 -18.32 14.58 -39.64
CA GLY A 104 -19.30 15.60 -39.97
C GLY A 104 -18.74 17.00 -39.71
N VAL A 105 -19.05 17.95 -40.58
CA VAL A 105 -18.75 19.37 -40.39
C VAL A 105 -20.04 20.15 -40.57
N ARG A 106 -20.40 20.94 -39.55
CA ARG A 106 -21.62 21.76 -39.53
C ARG A 106 -21.27 23.24 -39.59
N SER A 107 -22.03 23.98 -40.38
CA SER A 107 -21.98 25.44 -40.38
C SER A 107 -23.37 26.01 -40.63
N GLN A 108 -23.66 27.17 -40.04
CA GLN A 108 -24.93 27.86 -40.25
C GLN A 108 -24.69 29.36 -40.49
N SER A 109 -25.57 29.95 -41.28
CA SER A 109 -25.61 31.39 -41.52
C SER A 109 -26.64 32.07 -40.63
N ILE A 110 -26.41 33.35 -40.33
CA ILE A 110 -27.34 34.21 -39.57
C ILE A 110 -28.73 34.31 -40.22
N VAL A 111 -28.84 34.09 -41.54
CA VAL A 111 -30.13 34.10 -42.25
C VAL A 111 -30.88 32.76 -42.19
N GLY A 112 -30.33 31.77 -41.47
CA GLY A 112 -30.99 30.48 -41.20
C GLY A 112 -30.64 29.35 -42.19
N THR A 113 -29.71 29.57 -43.13
CA THR A 113 -29.20 28.49 -43.99
C THR A 113 -28.22 27.62 -43.22
N LEU A 114 -28.46 26.31 -43.19
CA LEU A 114 -27.61 25.31 -42.54
C LEU A 114 -26.96 24.41 -43.59
N ALA A 115 -25.65 24.19 -43.46
CA ALA A 115 -24.89 23.23 -44.23
C ALA A 115 -24.30 22.16 -43.30
N PHE A 116 -24.40 20.90 -43.71
CA PHE A 116 -23.77 19.78 -43.02
C PHE A 116 -23.06 18.93 -44.07
N CYS A 117 -21.74 18.81 -43.95
CA CYS A 117 -20.91 18.02 -44.84
C CYS A 117 -20.47 16.76 -44.14
N THR A 118 -20.66 15.61 -44.77
CA THR A 118 -20.13 14.33 -44.31
C THR A 118 -19.07 13.84 -45.27
N PHE A 119 -17.99 13.29 -44.72
CA PHE A 119 -16.94 12.69 -45.50
C PHE A 119 -16.29 11.53 -44.74
N THR A 120 -15.63 10.66 -45.48
CA THR A 120 -14.81 9.58 -44.94
C THR A 120 -13.37 9.80 -45.34
N GLY A 121 -12.46 9.35 -44.50
CA GLY A 121 -11.03 9.40 -44.74
C GLY A 121 -10.35 8.19 -44.10
N ILE A 122 -9.11 7.97 -44.51
CA ILE A 122 -8.27 6.88 -44.06
C ILE A 122 -7.06 7.51 -43.39
N ILE A 123 -6.82 7.09 -42.15
CA ILE A 123 -5.67 7.49 -41.35
C ILE A 123 -4.41 6.88 -41.98
N ARG A 124 -3.34 7.67 -42.06
CA ARG A 124 -2.05 7.25 -42.60
C ARG A 124 -1.08 6.95 -41.47
N ASP A 125 -0.76 5.68 -41.27
CA ASP A 125 0.12 5.24 -40.17
C ASP A 125 1.48 5.90 -40.18
N GLU A 126 1.98 6.29 -41.36
CA GLU A 126 3.33 6.84 -41.51
C GLU A 126 3.50 8.20 -40.81
N ILE A 127 2.40 8.87 -40.50
CA ILE A 127 2.36 10.21 -39.90
C ILE A 127 1.58 10.26 -38.58
N VAL A 128 0.96 9.14 -38.18
CA VAL A 128 0.36 9.01 -36.86
C VAL A 128 1.51 8.89 -35.87
N PRO A 129 1.64 9.80 -34.88
CA PRO A 129 2.62 9.61 -33.82
C PRO A 129 2.32 8.28 -33.12
N LEU A 130 3.34 7.44 -32.96
CA LEU A 130 3.22 6.21 -32.16
C LEU A 130 2.60 6.60 -30.82
N SER A 131 1.52 5.93 -30.42
CA SER A 131 1.01 6.05 -29.07
C SER A 131 2.18 5.67 -28.16
N ARG A 132 2.79 6.66 -27.50
CA ARG A 132 3.65 6.35 -26.37
C ARG A 132 2.78 5.55 -25.41
N GLU A 133 3.29 4.43 -24.92
CA GLU A 133 2.72 3.88 -23.70
C GLU A 133 2.66 5.02 -22.68
N TYR A 134 1.54 5.14 -21.99
CA TYR A 134 1.42 6.03 -20.85
C TYR A 134 2.34 5.48 -19.76
N VAL A 135 3.64 5.81 -19.85
CA VAL A 135 4.64 5.40 -18.85
C VAL A 135 4.45 6.21 -17.57
N ASP A 136 3.94 7.44 -17.72
CA ASP A 136 3.44 8.27 -16.64
C ASP A 136 1.98 8.59 -16.94
N MET A 137 1.05 7.90 -16.27
CA MET A 137 -0.21 8.57 -15.95
C MET A 137 0.18 9.86 -15.22
N PRO A 138 -0.27 11.06 -15.63
CA PRO A 138 -0.26 12.17 -14.69
C PRO A 138 -0.97 11.62 -13.45
N GLU A 139 -0.29 11.61 -12.30
CA GLU A 139 -0.92 11.28 -11.03
C GLU A 139 -2.20 12.09 -10.98
N ARG A 140 -3.32 11.38 -11.14
CA ARG A 140 -4.71 11.81 -11.32
C ARG A 140 -4.88 13.32 -11.46
N ILE A 141 -5.57 13.80 -12.51
CA ILE A 141 -6.13 15.16 -12.51
C ILE A 141 -7.07 15.27 -11.30
N ALA A 142 -6.52 15.73 -10.18
CA ALA A 142 -7.17 15.89 -8.90
C ALA A 142 -7.92 17.21 -8.98
N PHE A 143 -9.24 17.12 -9.10
CA PHE A 143 -10.09 18.29 -8.98
C PHE A 143 -9.94 18.92 -7.57
N TRP A 144 -10.08 20.24 -7.53
CA TRP A 144 -9.89 21.21 -6.44
C TRP A 144 -9.98 20.73 -4.97
N PRO A 145 -8.97 21.05 -4.15
CA PRO A 145 -7.56 20.71 -4.31
C PRO A 145 -7.24 19.38 -3.61
N GLY A 146 -6.61 18.44 -4.34
CA GLY A 146 -6.08 17.20 -3.80
C GLY A 146 -7.13 16.15 -3.45
N GLY A 147 -7.58 15.38 -4.45
CA GLY A 147 -8.51 14.27 -4.22
C GLY A 147 -9.84 14.71 -3.59
N GLY A 148 -10.49 15.74 -4.12
CA GLY A 148 -11.80 16.16 -3.61
C GLY A 148 -12.89 15.09 -3.82
N GLY A 149 -13.66 14.79 -2.78
CA GLY A 149 -14.89 13.97 -2.81
C GLY A 149 -16.15 14.84 -2.63
N SER A 150 -17.29 14.37 -3.15
CA SER A 150 -18.59 15.06 -3.00
C SER A 150 -19.46 14.32 -2.00
N LEU A 151 -19.80 14.97 -0.89
CA LEU A 151 -20.68 14.43 0.15
C LEU A 151 -21.93 15.29 0.30
N ASP A 152 -23.09 14.67 0.54
CA ASP A 152 -24.33 15.42 0.75
C ASP A 152 -24.26 16.31 2.01
N ASN A 153 -25.08 17.37 2.04
CA ASN A 153 -25.12 18.33 3.16
C ASN A 153 -25.57 17.71 4.50
N ALA A 154 -26.00 16.45 4.51
CA ALA A 154 -26.26 15.68 5.74
C ALA A 154 -24.96 15.37 6.53
N ALA A 155 -23.78 15.51 5.91
CA ALA A 155 -22.46 15.36 6.52
C ALA A 155 -21.90 16.67 7.09
N LEU A 156 -22.77 17.64 7.42
CA LEU A 156 -22.36 18.85 8.14
C LEU A 156 -22.28 18.54 9.65
N PRO A 157 -21.16 18.85 10.31
CA PRO A 157 -21.02 18.61 11.74
C PRO A 157 -21.90 19.58 12.54
N GLY A 158 -22.45 19.12 13.66
CA GLY A 158 -23.09 19.96 14.67
C GLY A 158 -22.12 20.56 15.70
N ARG A 159 -20.99 19.90 15.96
CA ARG A 159 -19.95 20.25 16.95
C ARG A 159 -18.59 20.51 16.30
N GLY A 160 -18.26 19.81 15.24
CA GLY A 160 -17.01 20.00 14.48
C GLY A 160 -16.47 18.68 13.92
N TYR A 161 -15.19 18.72 13.54
CA TYR A 161 -14.43 17.54 13.15
C TYR A 161 -13.43 17.18 14.23
N GLU A 162 -13.31 15.89 14.51
CA GLU A 162 -12.30 15.33 15.40
C GLU A 162 -11.45 14.34 14.62
N ILE A 163 -10.20 14.13 15.00
CA ILE A 163 -9.27 13.22 14.34
C ILE A 163 -8.88 12.10 15.30
N ILE A 164 -8.74 10.90 14.76
CA ILE A 164 -8.23 9.72 15.46
C ILE A 164 -7.07 9.15 14.65
N GLY A 165 -6.06 8.56 15.30
CA GLY A 165 -4.92 8.00 14.57
C GLY A 165 -4.05 7.06 15.37
N SER A 166 -3.02 6.51 14.74
CA SER A 166 -2.15 5.49 15.33
C SER A 166 -1.26 5.97 16.46
N TRP A 167 -1.02 7.29 16.58
CA TRP A 167 -0.10 7.89 17.56
C TRP A 167 -0.50 7.64 19.01
N ASP A 168 -1.77 7.34 19.27
CA ASP A 168 -2.28 6.94 20.57
C ASP A 168 -3.05 5.61 20.53
N GLY A 169 -2.81 4.80 19.49
CA GLY A 169 -3.52 3.54 19.30
C GLY A 169 -5.00 3.70 18.92
N TRP A 170 -5.39 4.83 18.33
CA TRP A 170 -6.77 5.16 17.93
C TRP A 170 -7.73 5.31 19.13
N GLU A 171 -7.19 5.61 20.31
CA GLU A 171 -7.94 5.63 21.57
C GLU A 171 -8.77 6.91 21.72
N ASN A 172 -8.15 8.07 21.49
CA ASN A 172 -8.73 9.38 21.74
C ASN A 172 -9.07 10.09 20.42
N ALA A 173 -10.15 10.86 20.44
CA ALA A 173 -10.55 11.73 19.34
C ALA A 173 -10.22 13.17 19.72
N ASP A 174 -9.33 13.79 18.94
CA ASP A 174 -8.87 15.15 19.19
C ASP A 174 -9.61 16.15 18.29
N PRO A 175 -10.06 17.30 18.80
CA PRO A 175 -10.71 18.31 17.98
C PRO A 175 -9.74 18.91 16.96
N MET A 176 -10.20 19.03 15.70
CA MET A 176 -9.49 19.77 14.67
C MET A 176 -9.79 21.27 14.79
N GLU A 177 -8.77 22.10 14.65
CA GLU A 177 -8.90 23.56 14.75
C GLU A 177 -9.45 24.15 13.44
N GLU A 178 -10.56 24.88 13.52
CA GLU A 178 -11.10 25.63 12.38
C GLU A 178 -10.25 26.87 12.11
N THR A 179 -9.81 27.01 10.86
CA THR A 179 -8.99 28.11 10.35
C THR A 179 -9.71 28.76 9.16
N GLU A 180 -9.45 30.04 8.91
CA GLU A 180 -10.06 30.76 7.78
C GLU A 180 -9.48 30.25 6.45
N GLY A 181 -10.37 29.85 5.53
CA GLY A 181 -10.00 29.44 4.17
C GLY A 181 -9.74 30.63 3.24
N SER A 182 -9.35 30.35 2.00
CA SER A 182 -8.98 31.38 1.01
C SER A 182 -10.18 32.16 0.41
N GLY A 183 -11.36 32.09 1.04
CA GLY A 183 -12.56 32.84 0.67
C GLY A 183 -13.75 32.63 1.61
N ASP A 184 -14.78 33.49 1.49
CA ASP A 184 -15.97 33.58 2.37
C ASP A 184 -16.80 32.30 2.57
N SER A 185 -16.55 31.23 1.79
CA SER A 185 -17.30 29.97 1.84
C SER A 185 -16.46 28.72 2.05
N GLU A 186 -15.13 28.85 2.15
CA GLU A 186 -14.22 27.72 2.39
C GLU A 186 -13.92 27.61 3.89
N LYS A 187 -14.13 26.42 4.46
CA LYS A 187 -13.74 26.09 5.83
C LYS A 187 -12.56 25.14 5.80
N VAL A 188 -11.55 25.40 6.62
CA VAL A 188 -10.37 24.53 6.74
C VAL A 188 -10.22 24.10 8.19
N TYR A 189 -10.26 22.78 8.44
CA TYR A 189 -9.99 22.20 9.75
C TYR A 189 -8.60 21.61 9.75
N THR A 190 -7.80 21.90 10.79
CA THR A 190 -6.40 21.49 10.84
C THR A 190 -6.06 20.73 12.12
N TYR A 191 -5.10 19.82 12.00
CA TYR A 191 -4.50 19.12 13.14
C TYR A 191 -3.01 18.91 12.88
N VAL A 192 -2.18 19.06 13.91
CA VAL A 192 -0.74 18.82 13.81
C VAL A 192 -0.41 17.48 14.46
N VAL A 193 -0.02 16.52 13.64
CA VAL A 193 0.49 15.22 14.09
C VAL A 193 2.01 15.25 14.15
N THR A 194 2.58 14.52 15.10
CA THR A 194 4.03 14.29 15.20
C THR A 194 4.31 12.84 14.86
N LEU A 195 5.23 12.58 13.91
CA LEU A 195 5.61 11.21 13.57
C LEU A 195 6.29 10.52 14.76
N GLY A 196 5.78 9.36 15.15
CA GLY A 196 6.43 8.50 16.12
C GLY A 196 7.71 7.85 15.61
N VAL A 197 8.32 7.01 16.44
CA VAL A 197 9.59 6.31 16.17
C VAL A 197 9.57 5.40 14.93
N ASN A 198 8.38 4.98 14.49
CA ASN A 198 8.23 4.16 13.28
C ASN A 198 8.26 4.98 11.98
N ARG A 199 8.23 6.32 12.07
CA ARG A 199 8.21 7.27 10.94
C ARG A 199 7.00 7.13 10.03
N PHE A 200 5.91 6.54 10.50
CA PHE A 200 4.63 6.58 9.80
C PHE A 200 3.50 6.74 10.82
N GLU A 201 2.43 7.41 10.42
CA GLU A 201 1.20 7.53 11.22
C GLU A 201 -0.04 7.40 10.32
N ALA A 202 -1.03 6.68 10.80
CA ALA A 202 -2.31 6.46 10.15
C ALA A 202 -3.42 7.26 10.84
N PHE A 203 -4.42 7.74 10.10
CA PHE A 203 -5.53 8.50 10.69
C PHE A 203 -6.85 8.42 9.92
N GLN A 204 -7.93 8.76 10.61
CA GLN A 204 -9.28 8.99 10.10
C GLN A 204 -9.87 10.25 10.75
N ILE A 205 -10.92 10.81 10.14
CA ILE A 205 -11.59 12.01 10.68
C ILE A 205 -13.04 11.65 11.03
N LEU A 206 -13.47 12.00 12.23
CA LEU A 206 -14.80 11.79 12.76
C LEU A 206 -15.64 13.06 12.63
N ILE A 207 -16.91 12.90 12.26
CA ILE A 207 -17.91 13.98 12.34
C ILE A 207 -18.51 13.99 13.75
N ASP A 208 -18.43 15.12 14.45
CA ASP A 208 -18.96 15.31 15.81
C ASP A 208 -18.42 14.31 16.85
N GLY A 209 -17.20 13.80 16.66
CA GLY A 209 -16.59 12.77 17.51
C GLY A 209 -17.29 11.41 17.42
N ASN A 210 -18.19 11.22 16.46
CA ASN A 210 -18.98 10.02 16.33
C ASN A 210 -18.23 8.95 15.52
N ARG A 211 -17.86 7.84 16.18
CA ARG A 211 -17.18 6.68 15.57
C ARG A 211 -18.01 5.92 14.53
N ARG A 212 -19.30 6.26 14.34
CA ARG A 212 -20.15 5.75 13.25
C ARG A 212 -20.28 6.72 12.07
N LYS A 213 -19.64 7.90 12.14
CA LYS A 213 -19.64 8.91 11.09
C LYS A 213 -18.21 9.23 10.69
N ILE A 214 -17.57 8.28 10.04
CA ILE A 214 -16.15 8.33 9.71
C ILE A 214 -16.00 8.90 8.30
N LEU A 215 -15.15 9.92 8.14
CA LEU A 215 -14.58 10.31 6.86
C LEU A 215 -13.32 9.49 6.62
N HIS A 216 -13.22 8.89 5.44
CA HIS A 216 -12.16 7.95 5.09
C HIS A 216 -11.82 8.01 3.60
N PRO A 217 -10.68 7.46 3.17
CA PRO A 217 -10.33 7.31 1.75
C PRO A 217 -11.05 6.13 1.07
N ASP A 218 -10.81 5.93 -0.24
CA ASP A 218 -11.29 4.76 -1.01
C ASP A 218 -10.60 3.44 -0.66
N ARG A 219 -9.43 3.50 -0.02
CA ARG A 219 -8.60 2.32 0.24
C ARG A 219 -7.81 2.43 1.56
N PRO A 220 -7.39 1.30 2.15
CA PRO A 220 -6.42 1.31 3.24
C PRO A 220 -5.11 1.98 2.81
N LYS A 221 -4.39 2.57 3.77
CA LYS A 221 -3.09 3.21 3.53
C LYS A 221 -3.10 4.23 2.40
N ALA A 222 -4.15 5.04 2.34
CA ALA A 222 -4.29 6.00 1.27
C ALA A 222 -3.27 7.15 1.41
N PRO A 223 -2.59 7.53 0.32
CA PRO A 223 -1.66 8.64 0.34
C PRO A 223 -2.37 9.99 0.42
N ASN A 224 -1.57 11.04 0.48
CA ASN A 224 -2.01 12.43 0.45
C ASN A 224 -2.92 12.69 -0.75
N SER A 225 -3.84 13.65 -0.62
CA SER A 225 -4.69 14.10 -1.73
C SER A 225 -5.55 12.98 -2.35
N THR A 226 -6.07 12.07 -1.53
CA THR A 226 -6.99 11.01 -1.96
C THR A 226 -8.46 11.39 -1.73
N PRO A 227 -9.39 10.92 -2.60
CA PRO A 227 -10.84 11.15 -2.45
C PRO A 227 -11.38 10.87 -1.06
N VAL A 228 -12.13 11.83 -0.52
CA VAL A 228 -12.82 11.70 0.77
C VAL A 228 -14.20 11.07 0.59
N PHE A 229 -14.46 9.99 1.32
CA PHE A 229 -15.73 9.26 1.39
C PHE A 229 -16.33 9.32 2.80
N GLY A 230 -17.50 8.71 2.96
CA GLY A 230 -18.28 8.71 4.19
C GLY A 230 -19.29 9.86 4.27
N PRO A 231 -19.91 10.11 5.44
CA PRO A 231 -19.68 9.42 6.69
C PRO A 231 -20.21 7.98 6.67
N ASP A 232 -19.32 7.02 6.87
CA ASP A 232 -19.67 5.59 6.94
C ASP A 232 -19.40 5.05 8.35
N ALA A 233 -20.24 4.10 8.79
CA ALA A 233 -20.06 3.41 10.07
C ALA A 233 -19.05 2.26 9.98
N ASN A 234 -18.90 1.65 8.79
CA ASN A 234 -18.10 0.45 8.56
C ASN A 234 -16.83 0.77 7.76
N ALA A 235 -16.10 1.79 8.18
CA ALA A 235 -14.84 2.22 7.53
C ALA A 235 -13.58 1.66 8.23
N HIS A 236 -13.73 0.64 9.07
CA HIS A 236 -12.64 0.02 9.84
C HIS A 236 -11.61 -0.59 8.86
N GLY A 237 -10.47 0.08 8.70
CA GLY A 237 -9.41 -0.30 7.76
C GLY A 237 -9.18 0.69 6.62
N LEU A 238 -10.11 1.60 6.34
CA LEU A 238 -9.92 2.66 5.34
C LEU A 238 -9.33 3.90 6.02
N HIS A 239 -8.04 4.15 5.84
CA HIS A 239 -7.34 5.22 6.56
C HIS A 239 -6.27 5.86 5.69
N TRP A 240 -6.01 7.14 5.95
CA TRP A 240 -4.85 7.83 5.37
C TRP A 240 -3.60 7.46 6.13
N VAL A 241 -2.45 7.46 5.46
CA VAL A 241 -1.14 7.25 6.08
C VAL A 241 -0.17 8.34 5.65
N ILE A 242 0.42 9.00 6.64
CA ILE A 242 1.62 9.82 6.47
C ILE A 242 2.80 8.87 6.64
N ASP A 243 3.44 8.49 5.53
CA ASP A 243 4.60 7.58 5.55
C ASP A 243 5.89 8.36 5.31
N GLY A 244 6.59 8.65 6.41
CA GLY A 244 7.90 9.31 6.40
C GLY A 244 9.07 8.41 6.05
N ARG A 245 8.84 7.11 5.84
CA ARG A 245 9.89 6.20 5.40
C ARG A 245 10.22 6.44 3.91
N PRO A 246 11.47 6.20 3.48
CA PRO A 246 11.81 6.23 2.06
C PRO A 246 10.94 5.23 1.30
N GLN A 247 10.33 5.66 0.20
CA GLN A 247 9.61 4.75 -0.70
C GLN A 247 10.60 4.08 -1.64
N TYR A 248 10.30 2.88 -2.10
CA TYR A 248 11.17 2.17 -3.05
C TYR A 248 10.54 2.20 -4.44
N LYS A 249 11.28 2.73 -5.41
CA LYS A 249 10.86 2.75 -6.81
C LYS A 249 11.47 1.58 -7.56
N GLU A 250 10.63 0.89 -8.31
CA GLU A 250 11.03 -0.11 -9.29
C GLU A 250 11.62 0.59 -10.52
N GLU A 251 12.92 0.46 -10.77
CA GLU A 251 13.59 0.96 -11.96
C GLU A 251 14.04 -0.18 -12.87
N VAL A 252 13.63 -0.12 -14.13
CA VAL A 252 14.05 -1.06 -15.17
C VAL A 252 15.34 -0.53 -15.80
N VAL A 253 16.44 -1.27 -15.67
CA VAL A 253 17.73 -0.93 -16.27
C VAL A 253 17.89 -1.66 -17.60
N GLU A 254 18.10 -0.91 -18.70
CA GLU A 254 18.40 -1.49 -20.01
C GLU A 254 19.81 -2.11 -20.05
N ARG A 255 19.96 -3.25 -20.75
CA ARG A 255 21.25 -3.94 -20.92
C ARG A 255 22.14 -3.20 -21.92
N ASP A 256 23.14 -2.46 -21.44
CA ASP A 256 24.27 -2.02 -22.28
C ASP A 256 25.34 -3.13 -22.40
N GLY A 257 25.12 -4.07 -23.32
CA GLY A 257 26.14 -4.98 -23.86
C GLY A 257 26.59 -6.16 -22.96
N PRO A 258 27.29 -7.17 -23.53
CA PRO A 258 27.80 -8.33 -22.77
C PRO A 258 29.04 -7.96 -21.91
N PRO A 259 29.30 -8.68 -20.81
CA PRO A 259 30.54 -8.52 -20.04
C PRO A 259 31.77 -8.91 -20.88
N ALA A 260 32.84 -8.12 -20.83
CA ALA A 260 34.11 -8.45 -21.50
C ALA A 260 35.34 -8.00 -20.68
N ILE A 261 36.22 -8.96 -20.34
CA ILE A 261 37.66 -8.74 -20.39
C ILE A 261 38.11 -9.39 -21.71
N ALA A 262 38.61 -8.61 -22.67
CA ALA A 262 39.18 -9.20 -23.88
C ALA A 262 40.65 -9.58 -23.62
N ALA A 263 40.96 -10.88 -23.56
CA ALA A 263 42.34 -11.35 -23.68
C ALA A 263 42.76 -11.35 -25.16
N ALA A 264 43.95 -10.80 -25.42
CA ALA A 264 44.55 -10.69 -26.74
C ALA A 264 44.64 -12.03 -27.48
N SER A 265 43.81 -12.22 -28.50
CA SER A 265 44.12 -13.13 -29.61
C SER A 265 44.00 -12.35 -30.91
N GLY A 266 45.13 -12.25 -31.61
CA GLY A 266 45.34 -11.29 -32.68
C GLY A 266 44.59 -11.63 -33.96
N GLU A 267 44.03 -10.59 -34.57
CA GLU A 267 44.33 -10.19 -35.94
C GLU A 267 43.96 -8.72 -36.08
N THR A 268 44.94 -7.93 -36.52
CA THR A 268 44.94 -6.48 -36.62
C THR A 268 44.05 -5.96 -37.75
N THR A 269 43.15 -5.01 -37.45
CA THR A 269 42.90 -3.85 -38.32
C THR A 269 42.81 -2.58 -37.47
N SER A 270 43.23 -1.47 -38.07
CA SER A 270 43.80 -0.28 -37.46
C SER A 270 42.83 0.68 -36.77
N ASP A 271 43.41 1.45 -35.84
CA ASP A 271 42.95 2.73 -35.28
C ASP A 271 41.97 2.71 -34.09
N ALA A 272 42.46 2.22 -32.95
CA ALA A 272 42.36 2.90 -31.65
C ALA A 272 43.22 2.12 -30.63
N LEU A 273 44.00 2.81 -29.80
CA LEU A 273 44.53 2.25 -28.56
C LEU A 273 43.32 1.94 -27.65
N ALA A 274 42.84 0.70 -27.64
CA ALA A 274 41.85 0.26 -26.66
C ALA A 274 42.49 0.32 -25.26
N PRO A 275 41.87 1.03 -24.28
CA PRO A 275 42.32 0.95 -22.89
C PRO A 275 42.18 -0.50 -22.39
N LEU A 276 43.07 -0.89 -21.48
CA LEU A 276 43.01 -2.17 -20.75
C LEU A 276 41.57 -2.42 -20.29
N GLY A 277 40.99 -3.56 -20.69
CA GLY A 277 39.56 -3.84 -20.50
C GLY A 277 39.13 -3.80 -19.03
N GLU A 278 38.13 -2.98 -18.72
CA GLU A 278 37.51 -2.92 -17.41
C GLU A 278 36.60 -4.14 -17.20
N LEU A 279 36.71 -4.80 -16.04
CA LEU A 279 35.89 -5.94 -15.69
C LEU A 279 34.42 -5.50 -15.52
N ASN A 280 33.49 -6.20 -16.18
CA ASN A 280 32.05 -6.03 -15.95
C ASN A 280 31.43 -7.39 -15.62
N VAL A 281 30.65 -7.46 -14.54
CA VAL A 281 29.98 -8.70 -14.08
C VAL A 281 28.46 -8.63 -14.19
N THR A 282 27.91 -7.59 -14.84
CA THR A 282 26.46 -7.39 -15.00
C THR A 282 25.79 -8.58 -15.69
N GLY A 283 24.67 -9.04 -15.14
CA GLY A 283 23.80 -10.04 -15.74
C GLY A 283 23.44 -11.21 -14.81
N LEU A 284 22.88 -12.26 -15.40
CA LEU A 284 22.44 -13.46 -14.69
C LEU A 284 23.58 -14.46 -14.56
N TRP A 285 23.73 -15.01 -13.36
CA TRP A 285 24.76 -15.96 -13.00
C TRP A 285 24.11 -17.21 -12.40
N LEU A 286 24.45 -18.37 -12.95
CA LEU A 286 24.09 -19.65 -12.35
C LEU A 286 25.32 -20.23 -11.66
N PHE A 287 25.24 -20.36 -10.34
CA PHE A 287 26.24 -21.01 -9.50
C PHE A 287 25.85 -22.44 -9.22
N THR A 288 26.82 -23.35 -9.25
CA THR A 288 26.62 -24.77 -8.96
C THR A 288 27.67 -25.25 -7.96
N ASP A 289 27.22 -25.92 -6.90
CA ASP A 289 28.11 -26.59 -5.94
C ASP A 289 28.65 -27.88 -6.57
N GLY A 290 29.98 -28.01 -6.62
CA GLY A 290 30.64 -29.18 -7.19
C GLY A 290 30.47 -30.46 -6.37
N THR A 291 30.00 -30.36 -5.12
CA THR A 291 29.86 -31.50 -4.20
C THR A 291 28.42 -32.00 -4.11
N SER A 292 27.46 -31.10 -3.87
CA SER A 292 26.03 -31.44 -3.74
C SER A 292 25.24 -31.37 -5.05
N GLY A 293 25.74 -30.65 -6.07
CA GLY A 293 25.00 -30.38 -7.30
C GLY A 293 23.92 -29.31 -7.15
N ASN A 294 23.79 -28.68 -5.99
CA ASN A 294 22.85 -27.60 -5.75
C ASN A 294 23.18 -26.39 -6.62
N THR A 295 22.13 -25.72 -7.10
CA THR A 295 22.25 -24.53 -7.95
C THR A 295 21.72 -23.29 -7.25
N ALA A 296 22.28 -22.15 -7.61
CA ALA A 296 22.02 -20.85 -7.01
C ALA A 296 22.06 -19.79 -8.12
N THR A 297 21.02 -18.99 -8.29
CA THR A 297 20.98 -17.99 -9.35
C THR A 297 21.18 -16.60 -8.76
N TYR A 298 22.03 -15.78 -9.36
CA TYR A 298 22.25 -14.38 -8.98
C TYR A 298 22.07 -13.47 -10.18
N THR A 299 21.60 -12.26 -9.92
CA THR A 299 21.58 -11.16 -10.88
C THR A 299 22.49 -10.07 -10.35
N PHE A 300 23.54 -9.69 -11.09
CA PHE A 300 24.44 -8.61 -10.72
C PHE A 300 24.25 -7.40 -11.65
N LEU A 301 24.47 -6.20 -11.11
CA LEU A 301 24.54 -4.95 -11.85
C LEU A 301 25.84 -4.22 -11.46
N HIS A 302 26.66 -3.94 -12.45
CA HIS A 302 28.00 -3.40 -12.29
C HIS A 302 28.31 -2.38 -13.37
N SER A 303 28.64 -1.16 -12.95
CA SER A 303 29.17 -0.14 -13.86
C SER A 303 30.63 -0.45 -14.17
N ALA A 304 30.99 -0.47 -15.47
CA ALA A 304 32.39 -0.64 -15.87
C ALA A 304 33.27 0.45 -15.19
N GLY A 305 34.39 0.03 -14.60
CA GLY A 305 35.31 0.90 -13.86
C GLY A 305 34.98 1.11 -12.38
N SER A 306 33.84 0.63 -11.89
CA SER A 306 33.51 0.60 -10.46
C SER A 306 34.23 -0.54 -9.74
N ASP A 307 34.50 -0.37 -8.44
CA ASP A 307 34.92 -1.44 -7.52
C ASP A 307 33.75 -2.01 -6.71
N ARG A 308 32.53 -1.47 -6.90
CA ARG A 308 31.28 -1.88 -6.23
C ARG A 308 30.23 -2.30 -7.26
N PHE A 309 29.44 -3.32 -6.94
CA PHE A 309 28.32 -3.80 -7.74
C PHE A 309 27.07 -4.02 -6.89
N THR A 310 25.87 -4.01 -7.47
CA THR A 310 24.66 -4.43 -6.75
C THR A 310 24.18 -5.77 -7.29
N GLY A 311 23.27 -6.42 -6.57
CA GLY A 311 22.70 -7.65 -7.07
C GLY A 311 21.65 -8.26 -6.17
N GLU A 312 21.07 -9.34 -6.69
CA GLU A 312 20.03 -10.12 -6.03
C GLU A 312 20.35 -11.60 -6.21
N PHE A 313 20.25 -12.35 -5.12
CA PHE A 313 20.24 -13.80 -5.12
C PHE A 313 18.79 -14.28 -5.30
N THR A 314 18.56 -15.06 -6.34
CA THR A 314 17.32 -15.77 -6.62
C THR A 314 17.53 -17.27 -6.37
N GLY A 315 17.44 -17.66 -5.08
CA GLY A 315 17.45 -19.06 -4.65
C GLY A 315 16.06 -19.53 -4.22
N ILE A 316 15.99 -20.31 -3.13
CA ILE A 316 14.72 -20.68 -2.47
C ILE A 316 13.96 -19.42 -2.01
N GLN A 317 14.68 -18.33 -1.72
CA GLN A 317 14.17 -16.99 -1.46
C GLN A 317 15.03 -15.93 -2.16
N ARG A 318 14.45 -14.75 -2.37
CA ARG A 318 15.12 -13.57 -2.92
C ARG A 318 15.88 -12.83 -1.83
N ALA A 319 17.13 -12.46 -2.07
CA ALA A 319 17.92 -11.65 -1.14
C ALA A 319 18.88 -10.71 -1.82
N LYS A 320 19.12 -9.55 -1.20
CA LYS A 320 20.02 -8.55 -1.73
C LYS A 320 21.48 -8.92 -1.47
N VAL A 321 22.32 -8.51 -2.41
CA VAL A 321 23.78 -8.52 -2.28
C VAL A 321 24.22 -7.26 -1.53
N ASP A 322 24.87 -7.44 -0.38
CA ASP A 322 25.45 -6.40 0.46
C ASP A 322 26.99 -6.46 0.45
N ASP A 323 27.66 -5.40 0.88
CA ASP A 323 29.14 -5.29 1.01
C ASP A 323 29.93 -5.92 -0.17
N SER A 324 29.49 -5.57 -1.37
CA SER A 324 30.05 -6.06 -2.62
C SER A 324 31.34 -5.32 -2.97
N VAL A 325 32.37 -6.03 -3.40
CA VAL A 325 33.66 -5.46 -3.81
C VAL A 325 34.24 -6.26 -4.98
N ILE A 326 34.80 -5.56 -5.96
CA ILE A 326 35.62 -6.12 -7.03
C ILE A 326 37.01 -5.48 -6.95
N GLU A 327 38.03 -6.30 -6.74
CA GLU A 327 39.43 -5.89 -6.70
C GLU A 327 40.24 -6.77 -7.63
N GLY A 328 40.62 -6.24 -8.80
CA GLY A 328 41.31 -7.01 -9.83
C GLY A 328 40.42 -8.12 -10.41
N ASP A 329 40.81 -9.37 -10.20
CA ASP A 329 40.04 -10.57 -10.58
C ASP A 329 39.22 -11.15 -9.42
N THR A 330 39.30 -10.55 -8.22
CA THR A 330 38.63 -11.06 -7.02
C THR A 330 37.30 -10.34 -6.83
N ILE A 331 36.24 -11.12 -6.65
CA ILE A 331 34.88 -10.64 -6.39
C ILE A 331 34.42 -11.11 -5.01
N ARG A 332 33.88 -10.20 -4.21
CA ARG A 332 33.43 -10.44 -2.84
C ARG A 332 32.06 -9.80 -2.62
N TRP A 333 31.20 -10.45 -1.85
CA TRP A 333 29.93 -9.88 -1.41
C TRP A 333 29.35 -10.64 -0.22
N LYS A 334 28.31 -10.08 0.39
CA LYS A 334 27.54 -10.68 1.47
C LYS A 334 26.10 -10.91 1.02
N VAL A 335 25.52 -12.04 1.41
CA VAL A 335 24.10 -12.34 1.17
C VAL A 335 23.61 -13.28 2.27
N HIS A 336 22.42 -13.04 2.84
CA HIS A 336 21.88 -13.80 3.98
C HIS A 336 22.89 -13.98 5.15
N GLY A 337 23.69 -12.96 5.45
CA GLY A 337 24.70 -13.05 6.50
C GLY A 337 25.95 -13.87 6.16
N ALA A 338 25.99 -14.56 5.01
CA ALA A 338 27.15 -15.32 4.55
C ALA A 338 28.07 -14.46 3.65
N TYR A 339 29.38 -14.65 3.80
CA TYR A 339 30.40 -13.98 2.99
C TYR A 339 30.80 -14.85 1.80
N CYS A 340 30.63 -14.32 0.61
CA CYS A 340 30.92 -14.95 -0.66
C CYS A 340 32.19 -14.33 -1.25
N ALA A 341 33.19 -15.14 -1.58
CA ALA A 341 34.44 -14.67 -2.17
C ALA A 341 34.95 -15.62 -3.26
N GLY A 342 35.18 -15.12 -4.46
CA GLY A 342 35.60 -15.93 -5.61
C GLY A 342 36.46 -15.17 -6.61
N THR A 343 36.87 -15.86 -7.67
CA THR A 343 37.73 -15.30 -8.72
C THR A 343 37.01 -15.28 -10.05
N VAL A 344 36.92 -14.11 -10.68
CA VAL A 344 36.31 -13.90 -11.99
C VAL A 344 37.30 -14.30 -13.08
N SER A 345 36.84 -15.05 -14.07
CA SER A 345 37.67 -15.47 -15.21
C SER A 345 38.02 -14.28 -16.11
N ALA A 346 39.12 -14.43 -16.85
CA ALA A 346 39.61 -13.43 -17.79
C ALA A 346 38.69 -13.15 -19.00
N ASP A 347 37.58 -13.87 -19.16
CA ASP A 347 36.54 -13.58 -20.16
C ASP A 347 35.29 -12.93 -19.53
N GLY A 348 35.28 -12.72 -18.19
CA GLY A 348 34.15 -12.17 -17.44
C GLY A 348 32.92 -13.09 -17.35
N ARG A 349 33.01 -14.35 -17.82
CA ARG A 349 31.86 -15.26 -17.96
C ARG A 349 31.81 -16.37 -16.91
N ARG A 350 32.83 -16.51 -16.08
CA ARG A 350 32.89 -17.51 -15.01
C ARG A 350 33.37 -16.90 -13.71
N ILE A 351 32.81 -17.38 -12.60
CA ILE A 351 33.33 -17.12 -11.26
C ILE A 351 33.71 -18.47 -10.69
N THR A 352 34.96 -18.63 -10.28
CA THR A 352 35.50 -19.91 -9.80
C THR A 352 36.00 -19.78 -8.38
N ASN A 353 36.09 -20.92 -7.67
CA ASN A 353 36.51 -20.96 -6.26
C ASN A 353 35.66 -20.05 -5.35
N LEU A 354 34.36 -19.90 -5.64
CA LEU A 354 33.48 -19.08 -4.81
C LEU A 354 33.28 -19.78 -3.46
N LYS A 355 33.98 -19.32 -2.42
CA LYS A 355 33.81 -19.81 -1.06
C LYS A 355 32.70 -19.02 -0.40
N VAL A 356 31.74 -19.75 0.18
CA VAL A 356 30.69 -19.19 1.04
C VAL A 356 31.08 -19.48 2.47
N THR A 357 31.25 -18.42 3.26
CA THR A 357 31.71 -18.47 4.65
C THR A 357 30.62 -17.94 5.57
N HIS A 358 30.30 -18.66 6.64
CA HIS A 358 29.36 -18.22 7.67
C HIS A 358 30.02 -18.45 9.03
N ASN A 359 30.04 -17.44 9.90
CA ASN A 359 30.77 -17.47 11.19
C ASN A 359 32.23 -17.94 11.06
N ASP A 360 32.97 -17.39 10.09
CA ASP A 360 34.37 -17.72 9.78
C ASP A 360 34.66 -19.17 9.31
N GLU A 361 33.62 -20.00 9.11
CA GLU A 361 33.75 -21.36 8.54
C GLU A 361 33.25 -21.42 7.09
N VAL A 362 34.00 -22.10 6.22
CA VAL A 362 33.60 -22.31 4.81
C VAL A 362 32.53 -23.40 4.75
N VAL A 363 31.29 -23.00 4.46
CA VAL A 363 30.12 -23.89 4.43
C VAL A 363 29.90 -24.52 3.05
N ALA A 364 30.35 -23.87 1.97
CA ALA A 364 30.19 -24.37 0.61
C ALA A 364 31.20 -23.74 -0.37
N THR A 365 31.42 -24.40 -1.51
CA THR A 365 32.20 -23.87 -2.63
C THR A 365 31.45 -24.03 -3.94
N PHE A 366 31.25 -22.94 -4.65
CA PHE A 366 30.49 -22.90 -5.91
C PHE A 366 31.36 -22.47 -7.10
N ASN A 367 30.88 -22.80 -8.29
CA ASN A 367 31.36 -22.22 -9.55
C ASN A 367 30.18 -21.58 -10.29
N GLY A 368 30.33 -20.32 -10.70
CA GLY A 368 29.35 -19.51 -11.42
C GLY A 368 29.62 -19.50 -12.92
N VAL A 369 28.55 -19.57 -13.72
CA VAL A 369 28.56 -19.37 -15.16
C VAL A 369 27.55 -18.29 -15.52
N TRP A 370 28.01 -17.28 -16.24
CA TRP A 370 27.15 -16.22 -16.77
C TRP A 370 26.22 -16.77 -17.85
N GLN A 371 24.93 -16.42 -17.78
CA GLN A 371 23.89 -16.92 -18.67
C GLN A 371 23.59 -15.89 -19.77
N GLU A 372 23.66 -16.32 -21.04
CA GLU A 372 23.37 -15.47 -22.22
C GLU A 372 21.85 -15.20 -22.37
N ASP A 373 21.01 -16.14 -21.91
CA ASP A 373 19.56 -16.17 -22.12
C ASP A 373 18.77 -15.77 -20.85
N LEU A 374 18.55 -14.47 -20.67
CA LEU A 374 17.34 -13.98 -19.98
C LEU A 374 16.33 -13.58 -21.06
N PRO A 375 15.01 -13.79 -20.86
CA PRO A 375 14.01 -13.07 -21.64
C PRO A 375 14.35 -11.58 -21.61
N LYS A 376 14.04 -10.82 -22.68
CA LYS A 376 14.25 -9.36 -22.72
C LYS A 376 13.51 -8.57 -21.62
N GLU A 377 12.84 -9.26 -20.71
CA GLU A 377 12.16 -8.70 -19.55
C GLU A 377 13.19 -8.38 -18.45
N GLN A 378 13.64 -7.12 -18.52
CA GLN A 378 13.78 -6.16 -17.43
C GLN A 378 14.62 -6.58 -16.20
N LEU A 379 15.83 -6.02 -16.09
CA LEU A 379 16.57 -5.93 -14.83
C LEU A 379 15.86 -4.88 -13.96
N THR A 380 15.14 -5.34 -12.93
CA THR A 380 14.49 -4.46 -11.96
C THR A 380 15.45 -4.13 -10.81
N VAL A 381 15.63 -2.85 -10.49
CA VAL A 381 16.35 -2.35 -9.31
C VAL A 381 15.40 -1.53 -8.45
N TRP A 382 15.43 -1.75 -7.14
CA TRP A 382 14.69 -0.93 -6.18
C TRP A 382 15.60 0.17 -5.63
N THR A 383 15.33 1.42 -6.00
CA THR A 383 16.04 2.58 -5.44
C THR A 383 15.17 3.26 -4.39
N SER A 384 15.74 3.55 -3.21
CA SER A 384 15.07 4.36 -2.20
C SER A 384 14.93 5.79 -2.71
N GLN A 385 13.70 6.29 -2.75
CA GLN A 385 13.35 7.63 -3.16
C GLN A 385 12.67 8.34 -1.99
N ASN A 386 13.12 9.56 -1.71
CA ASN A 386 12.42 10.44 -0.79
C ASN A 386 11.17 10.99 -1.48
N THR A 387 10.04 10.90 -0.80
CA THR A 387 8.76 11.53 -1.14
C THR A 387 8.62 12.86 -0.40
N GLU A 388 7.57 13.62 -0.76
CA GLU A 388 7.18 14.84 -0.02
C GLU A 388 6.86 14.56 1.46
N ASP A 389 6.43 13.33 1.75
CA ASP A 389 6.10 12.87 3.08
C ASP A 389 7.33 12.37 3.86
N THR A 390 8.50 12.21 3.24
CA THR A 390 9.68 11.65 3.91
C THR A 390 10.09 12.47 5.14
N GLY A 391 10.27 11.78 6.27
CA GLY A 391 10.54 12.40 7.56
C GLY A 391 11.16 11.46 8.59
N THR A 392 11.72 12.07 9.63
CA THR A 392 12.29 11.39 10.80
C THR A 392 11.32 11.42 11.97
N ALA A 393 11.57 10.58 12.98
CA ALA A 393 10.79 10.61 14.22
C ALA A 393 10.86 12.02 14.84
N GLY A 394 9.70 12.55 15.24
CA GLY A 394 9.57 13.92 15.75
C GLY A 394 9.23 14.98 14.69
N ASP A 395 9.33 14.66 13.41
CA ASP A 395 8.85 15.56 12.35
C ASP A 395 7.33 15.74 12.49
N ARG A 396 6.87 16.97 12.23
CA ARG A 396 5.46 17.33 12.37
C ARG A 396 4.81 17.56 11.02
N TYR A 397 3.56 17.14 10.91
CA TYR A 397 2.76 17.27 9.70
C TYR A 397 1.45 17.96 10.05
N ARG A 398 1.06 18.96 9.26
CA ARG A 398 -0.25 19.61 9.39
C ARG A 398 -1.23 18.94 8.45
N ILE A 399 -2.16 18.18 9.02
CA ILE A 399 -3.32 17.62 8.32
C ILE A 399 -4.35 18.75 8.14
N GLN A 400 -4.96 18.81 6.95
CA GLN A 400 -5.96 19.80 6.57
C GLN A 400 -7.16 19.10 5.93
N LEU A 401 -8.34 19.27 6.53
CA LEU A 401 -9.63 18.97 5.93
C LEU A 401 -10.22 20.27 5.38
N ARG A 402 -10.32 20.38 4.05
CA ARG A 402 -10.90 21.54 3.36
C ARG A 402 -12.32 21.24 2.92
N ILE A 403 -13.22 22.19 3.14
CA ILE A 403 -14.65 22.03 2.87
C ILE A 403 -15.17 23.24 2.10
N SER A 404 -15.79 22.98 0.96
CA SER A 404 -16.47 24.00 0.15
C SER A 404 -17.80 23.46 -0.36
N GLY A 405 -18.88 23.85 0.32
CA GLY A 405 -20.22 23.31 0.08
C GLY A 405 -20.25 21.79 0.26
N ARG A 406 -20.50 21.05 -0.83
CA ARG A 406 -20.53 19.58 -0.83
C ARG A 406 -19.15 18.93 -0.97
N TRP A 407 -18.11 19.69 -1.27
CA TRP A 407 -16.79 19.15 -1.58
C TRP A 407 -15.91 19.09 -0.34
N ARG A 408 -15.23 17.95 -0.14
CA ARG A 408 -14.27 17.73 0.94
C ARG A 408 -12.96 17.22 0.36
N ALA A 409 -11.84 17.71 0.88
CA ALA A 409 -10.50 17.22 0.53
C ALA A 409 -9.65 17.10 1.80
N VAL A 410 -8.84 16.05 1.88
CA VAL A 410 -7.87 15.83 2.95
C VAL A 410 -6.47 15.90 2.37
N THR A 411 -5.66 16.79 2.92
CA THR A 411 -4.26 16.98 2.54
C THR A 411 -3.40 17.12 3.77
N TRP A 412 -2.09 16.93 3.63
CA TRP A 412 -1.15 17.29 4.68
C TRP A 412 0.14 17.86 4.13
N LEU A 413 0.85 18.58 4.98
CA LEU A 413 2.13 19.22 4.65
C LEU A 413 3.10 19.02 5.81
N LYS A 414 4.34 18.66 5.49
CA LYS A 414 5.43 18.61 6.47
C LYS A 414 5.75 20.03 6.97
N LEU A 415 5.89 20.18 8.28
CA LEU A 415 6.26 21.45 8.91
C LEU A 415 7.78 21.52 9.05
N GLY A 416 8.43 22.40 8.31
CA GLY A 416 9.90 22.57 8.34
C GLY A 416 10.42 23.26 9.62
N GLU A 417 11.68 23.00 9.96
CA GLU A 417 12.46 23.85 10.86
C GLU A 417 12.80 25.17 10.16
N GLY A 418 11.89 26.14 10.28
CA GLY A 418 12.05 27.47 9.72
C GLY A 418 11.37 27.65 8.36
N ALA A 419 10.17 28.22 8.41
CA ALA A 419 9.41 28.85 7.32
C ALA A 419 8.86 27.95 6.20
N ASP A 420 7.53 27.91 6.13
CA ASP A 420 6.77 28.39 4.97
C ASP A 420 5.59 29.19 5.53
N ALA A 421 5.77 30.52 5.59
CA ALA A 421 5.17 31.46 4.65
C ALA A 421 3.65 31.59 4.82
N VAL A 422 3.30 32.20 5.96
CA VAL A 422 2.07 32.98 6.12
C VAL A 422 2.00 33.98 4.96
N GLU A 423 0.91 33.96 4.21
CA GLU A 423 0.58 35.06 3.29
C GLU A 423 0.65 36.37 4.07
N THR A 424 1.56 37.27 3.66
CA THR A 424 1.58 38.63 4.21
C THR A 424 0.24 39.29 3.93
N LEU A 425 -0.50 39.63 4.98
CA LEU A 425 -1.72 40.44 4.90
C LEU A 425 -1.39 41.79 4.21
N GLU A 426 -2.33 42.33 3.44
CA GLU A 426 -2.17 43.56 2.63
C GLU A 426 -1.79 44.82 3.44
N ASP A 427 -1.80 44.76 4.79
CA ASP A 427 -1.44 45.88 5.67
C ASP A 427 0.00 45.81 6.24
N GLY A 428 0.76 44.76 5.94
CA GLY A 428 2.14 44.62 6.40
C GLY A 428 2.30 44.32 7.89
N SER A 429 1.22 43.97 8.60
CA SER A 429 1.30 43.45 9.98
C SER A 429 1.48 41.93 9.98
N SER A 430 2.44 41.45 10.76
CA SER A 430 2.61 40.01 11.02
C SER A 430 1.67 39.60 12.16
N PRO A 431 0.84 38.56 12.01
CA PRO A 431 0.18 37.96 13.16
C PRO A 431 1.26 37.40 14.09
N GLU A 432 1.10 37.61 15.41
CA GLU A 432 1.99 37.00 16.41
C GLU A 432 1.87 35.48 16.30
N LEU A 433 2.87 34.85 15.67
CA LEU A 433 3.03 33.40 15.68
C LEU A 433 3.23 32.96 17.15
N PRO A 434 2.54 31.90 17.61
CA PRO A 434 3.02 31.14 18.77
C PRO A 434 4.49 30.78 18.52
N GLN A 435 5.35 31.05 19.50
CA GLN A 435 6.80 30.85 19.44
C GLN A 435 7.15 29.57 18.68
N ALA A 436 8.12 29.66 17.76
CA ALA A 436 8.72 28.51 17.10
C ALA A 436 8.99 27.42 18.14
N ILE A 437 8.14 26.40 18.15
CA ILE A 437 8.26 25.29 19.08
C ILE A 437 9.50 24.54 18.60
N ALA A 438 10.53 24.56 19.46
CA ALA A 438 11.81 23.88 19.25
C ALA A 438 11.59 22.44 18.72
N PRO A 439 12.55 21.87 17.98
CA PRO A 439 12.51 20.45 17.65
C PRO A 439 12.14 19.67 18.90
N ALA A 440 11.15 18.77 18.76
CA ALA A 440 10.89 17.80 19.80
C ALA A 440 12.24 17.13 20.11
N GLY A 441 12.59 17.04 21.39
CA GLY A 441 13.78 16.29 21.81
C GLY A 441 13.74 14.85 21.28
N PRO A 442 14.78 14.03 21.52
CA PRO A 442 14.79 12.64 21.07
C PRO A 442 13.46 11.97 21.42
N VAL A 443 12.72 11.53 20.39
CA VAL A 443 11.44 10.85 20.57
C VAL A 443 11.74 9.51 21.20
N GLU A 444 11.43 9.37 22.48
CA GLU A 444 11.60 8.10 23.18
C GLU A 444 10.59 7.07 22.67
N ASP A 445 11.05 5.84 22.51
CA ASP A 445 10.15 4.72 22.24
C ASP A 445 9.42 4.32 23.52
N VAL A 446 8.19 4.83 23.64
CA VAL A 446 7.27 4.53 24.74
C VAL A 446 6.37 3.32 24.48
N GLY A 447 6.58 2.62 23.35
CA GLY A 447 5.74 1.50 22.93
C GLY A 447 5.90 0.27 23.82
N SER A 448 4.86 -0.57 23.80
CA SER A 448 4.88 -1.89 24.43
C SER A 448 5.15 -2.97 23.40
N TYR A 449 5.98 -3.95 23.75
CA TYR A 449 6.34 -5.07 22.88
C TYR A 449 5.71 -6.36 23.36
N TYR A 450 5.29 -7.20 22.42
CA TYR A 450 4.61 -8.46 22.68
C TYR A 450 5.25 -9.55 21.84
N VAL A 451 5.51 -10.72 22.44
CA VAL A 451 5.93 -11.89 21.67
C VAL A 451 4.67 -12.62 21.23
N VAL A 452 4.56 -12.88 19.94
CA VAL A 452 3.44 -13.63 19.35
C VAL A 452 4.03 -14.85 18.66
N GLY A 453 3.50 -16.05 18.89
CA GLY A 453 4.07 -17.25 18.28
C GLY A 453 3.20 -18.48 18.41
N GLY A 454 3.63 -19.60 17.84
CA GLY A 454 2.86 -20.84 17.81
C GLY A 454 2.42 -21.32 19.20
N TRP A 455 3.26 -21.12 20.23
CA TRP A 455 2.98 -21.59 21.59
C TRP A 455 1.93 -20.77 22.35
N ASN A 456 1.78 -19.49 22.02
CA ASN A 456 0.70 -18.63 22.54
C ASN A 456 -0.36 -18.33 21.46
N CYS A 457 -0.30 -19.09 20.36
CA CYS A 457 -1.16 -19.02 19.19
C CYS A 457 -1.30 -17.62 18.60
N TRP A 458 -0.17 -16.92 18.49
CA TRP A 458 -0.08 -15.60 17.88
C TRP A 458 -0.95 -14.54 18.59
N SER A 459 -1.12 -14.67 19.91
CA SER A 459 -1.90 -13.74 20.73
C SER A 459 -1.03 -12.69 21.41
N PHE A 460 -1.60 -11.52 21.69
CA PHE A 460 -0.90 -10.42 22.37
C PHE A 460 -0.86 -10.56 23.91
N GLN A 461 -0.97 -11.78 24.44
CA GLN A 461 -0.97 -11.99 25.90
C GLN A 461 0.43 -11.90 26.51
N ASP A 462 1.47 -12.24 25.74
CA ASP A 462 2.84 -12.29 26.22
C ASP A 462 3.55 -10.94 26.04
N LYS A 463 3.20 -9.98 26.89
CA LYS A 463 3.86 -8.67 26.96
C LYS A 463 5.29 -8.81 27.47
N MET A 464 6.24 -8.22 26.74
CA MET A 464 7.64 -8.13 27.15
C MET A 464 7.81 -7.11 28.28
N LEU A 465 8.62 -7.44 29.28
CA LEU A 465 8.99 -6.59 30.39
C LEU A 465 10.19 -5.71 30.00
N LYS A 466 10.18 -4.45 30.43
CA LYS A 466 11.32 -3.54 30.23
C LYS A 466 12.47 -3.92 31.16
N ASP A 467 13.69 -3.95 30.64
CA ASP A 467 14.90 -4.14 31.44
C ASP A 467 15.49 -2.78 31.83
N ASP A 468 15.27 -2.35 33.07
CA ASP A 468 15.77 -1.06 33.55
C ASP A 468 17.31 -0.97 33.62
N SER A 469 18.01 -2.11 33.52
CA SER A 469 19.48 -2.16 33.52
C SER A 469 20.11 -2.02 32.13
N ALA A 470 19.31 -2.17 31.07
CA ALA A 470 19.75 -2.12 29.67
C ALA A 470 18.82 -1.19 28.85
N PRO A 471 19.29 0.01 28.46
CA PRO A 471 18.47 0.97 27.71
C PRO A 471 17.86 0.37 26.44
N GLY A 472 16.55 0.56 26.25
CA GLY A 472 15.83 0.08 25.07
C GLY A 472 15.65 -1.45 24.99
N THR A 473 16.07 -2.20 26.01
CA THR A 473 15.95 -3.67 26.06
C THR A 473 14.67 -4.09 26.78
N HIS A 474 13.96 -5.04 26.18
CA HIS A 474 12.77 -5.68 26.72
C HIS A 474 12.94 -7.19 26.65
N TYR A 475 12.30 -7.93 27.53
CA TYR A 475 12.43 -9.38 27.58
C TYR A 475 11.14 -10.11 27.96
N LEU A 476 11.03 -11.37 27.57
CA LEU A 476 10.00 -12.30 27.99
C LEU A 476 10.65 -13.64 28.37
N GLU A 477 10.23 -14.24 29.48
CA GLU A 477 10.54 -15.65 29.76
C GLU A 477 9.39 -16.53 29.25
N ALA A 478 9.60 -17.15 28.08
CA ALA A 478 8.62 -18.03 27.45
C ALA A 478 8.91 -19.49 27.83
N LYS A 479 7.96 -20.14 28.52
CA LYS A 479 8.01 -21.58 28.80
C LYS A 479 7.35 -22.35 27.66
N MET A 480 8.13 -23.23 27.04
CA MET A 480 7.71 -24.01 25.89
C MET A 480 6.99 -25.27 26.37
N ILE A 481 5.70 -25.38 26.10
CA ILE A 481 4.91 -26.60 26.37
C ILE A 481 4.93 -27.60 25.19
N TRP A 482 5.54 -27.20 24.07
CA TRP A 482 5.69 -27.94 22.82
C TRP A 482 7.18 -28.07 22.45
N GLU A 483 7.52 -28.74 21.34
CA GLU A 483 8.89 -28.91 20.85
C GLU A 483 9.52 -27.64 20.21
N GLY A 484 9.00 -26.46 20.55
CA GLY A 484 9.37 -25.22 19.89
C GLY A 484 8.18 -24.49 19.30
N GLY A 485 8.49 -23.52 18.44
CA GLY A 485 7.51 -22.84 17.62
C GLY A 485 8.09 -21.65 16.89
N ASP A 486 7.28 -21.16 15.96
CA ASP A 486 7.54 -19.94 15.23
C ASP A 486 7.04 -18.72 16.02
N PHE A 487 7.73 -17.58 15.93
CA PHE A 487 7.30 -16.36 16.59
C PHE A 487 7.73 -15.08 15.88
N GLN A 488 7.12 -13.97 16.29
CA GLN A 488 7.43 -12.59 15.94
C GLN A 488 7.34 -11.71 17.20
N ILE A 489 7.82 -10.48 17.09
CA ILE A 489 7.60 -9.46 18.11
C ILE A 489 6.71 -8.39 17.51
N VAL A 490 5.63 -8.00 18.18
CA VAL A 490 4.69 -6.99 17.71
C VAL A 490 4.65 -5.84 18.69
N ARG A 491 4.71 -4.60 18.18
CA ARG A 491 4.61 -3.38 18.99
C ARG A 491 3.15 -2.92 19.08
N ASP A 492 2.72 -2.48 20.26
CA ASP A 492 1.40 -1.90 20.56
C ASP A 492 0.20 -2.69 20.02
N CYS A 493 0.31 -4.02 20.03
CA CYS A 493 -0.71 -4.93 19.47
C CYS A 493 -1.12 -4.54 18.03
N ASP A 494 -0.15 -4.08 17.24
CA ASP A 494 -0.34 -3.60 15.88
C ASP A 494 0.42 -4.49 14.89
N TRP A 495 -0.30 -5.34 14.16
CA TRP A 495 0.33 -6.19 13.13
C TRP A 495 1.08 -5.38 12.06
N SER A 496 0.76 -4.09 11.87
CA SER A 496 1.53 -3.21 10.97
C SER A 496 2.86 -2.71 11.56
N GLN A 497 3.12 -3.04 12.82
CA GLN A 497 4.36 -2.78 13.54
C GLN A 497 5.03 -4.09 13.95
N SER A 498 4.96 -5.09 13.08
CA SER A 498 5.57 -6.40 13.33
C SER A 498 7.07 -6.36 13.07
N MET A 499 7.83 -6.92 14.00
CA MET A 499 9.24 -7.21 13.89
C MET A 499 9.41 -8.68 13.51
N HIS A 500 10.06 -8.93 12.40
CA HIS A 500 10.14 -10.25 11.79
C HIS A 500 11.53 -10.49 11.19
N PRO A 501 11.96 -11.73 10.94
CA PRO A 501 13.17 -11.98 10.18
C PRO A 501 12.97 -11.64 8.69
N ALA A 502 14.08 -11.43 7.98
CA ALA A 502 14.12 -11.30 6.53
C ALA A 502 13.64 -12.58 5.81
N PHE A 503 13.59 -13.72 6.51
CA PHE A 503 13.07 -14.97 5.99
C PHE A 503 12.39 -15.84 7.05
N ALA A 504 11.38 -16.60 6.62
CA ALA A 504 10.70 -17.57 7.46
C ALA A 504 11.66 -18.67 7.97
N GLY A 505 11.56 -19.01 9.24
CA GLY A 505 12.35 -20.07 9.87
C GLY A 505 13.72 -19.62 10.38
N ALA A 506 13.96 -18.31 10.54
CA ALA A 506 15.24 -17.79 11.01
C ALA A 506 15.57 -18.31 12.42
N LEU A 507 16.73 -18.96 12.56
CA LEU A 507 17.18 -19.61 13.81
C LEU A 507 17.92 -18.64 14.75
N ASP A 508 18.12 -17.39 14.32
CA ASP A 508 18.68 -16.32 15.12
C ASP A 508 18.05 -14.97 14.74
N GLY A 509 18.40 -13.93 15.50
CA GLY A 509 17.89 -12.57 15.30
C GLY A 509 18.74 -11.68 14.41
N ASN A 510 19.74 -12.21 13.70
CA ASN A 510 20.66 -11.40 12.89
C ASN A 510 20.02 -10.82 11.62
N THR A 511 18.82 -11.31 11.28
CA THR A 511 18.08 -10.96 10.07
C THR A 511 16.83 -10.12 10.38
N LEU A 512 16.82 -9.42 11.52
CA LEU A 512 15.67 -8.66 12.00
C LEU A 512 15.31 -7.48 11.06
N GLU A 513 14.08 -7.50 10.57
CA GLU A 513 13.41 -6.50 9.74
C GLU A 513 12.14 -5.96 10.45
N GLY A 514 11.41 -5.05 9.79
CA GLY A 514 10.29 -4.31 10.37
C GLY A 514 10.74 -3.04 11.12
N PRO A 515 9.85 -2.34 11.87
CA PRO A 515 8.43 -2.61 11.99
C PRO A 515 7.67 -2.24 10.72
N ASP A 516 6.92 -3.21 10.18
CA ASP A 516 6.00 -3.02 9.05
C ASP A 516 4.95 -4.16 9.00
N ASP A 517 4.10 -4.18 7.96
CA ASP A 517 3.07 -5.19 7.72
C ASP A 517 3.44 -6.23 6.65
N TYR A 518 4.70 -6.28 6.21
CA TYR A 518 5.19 -7.30 5.28
C TYR A 518 5.58 -8.61 5.99
N SER A 519 5.27 -8.72 7.27
CA SER A 519 5.68 -9.80 8.16
C SER A 519 4.96 -11.13 7.93
N HIS A 520 3.90 -11.19 7.11
CA HIS A 520 3.05 -12.37 7.01
C HIS A 520 3.84 -13.63 6.59
N GLY A 521 3.93 -14.61 7.50
CA GLY A 521 4.66 -15.87 7.29
C GLY A 521 6.17 -15.78 7.50
N LEU A 522 6.72 -14.61 7.83
CA LEU A 522 8.13 -14.41 8.14
C LEU A 522 8.34 -14.55 9.64
N ASN A 523 8.70 -15.75 10.11
CA ASN A 523 8.75 -16.03 11.55
C ASN A 523 10.15 -16.46 11.99
N PHE A 524 10.57 -16.02 13.18
CA PHE A 524 11.71 -16.60 13.86
C PHE A 524 11.34 -18.01 14.31
N HIS A 525 12.26 -18.96 14.18
CA HIS A 525 12.05 -20.33 14.61
C HIS A 525 12.84 -20.61 15.89
N LEU A 526 12.12 -21.03 16.93
CA LEU A 526 12.69 -21.40 18.22
C LEU A 526 12.46 -22.89 18.43
N GLY A 527 13.53 -23.68 18.30
CA GLY A 527 13.53 -25.10 18.65
C GLY A 527 13.66 -25.29 20.16
N ALA A 528 12.79 -26.11 20.76
CA ALA A 528 12.77 -26.35 22.20
C ALA A 528 12.42 -27.79 22.55
N THR A 529 12.75 -28.23 23.75
CA THR A 529 12.15 -29.41 24.37
C THR A 529 10.98 -28.97 25.26
N PRO A 530 9.86 -29.71 25.32
CA PRO A 530 8.78 -29.39 26.24
C PRO A 530 9.30 -29.25 27.68
N GLY A 531 9.02 -28.11 28.30
CA GLY A 531 9.52 -27.68 29.61
C GLY A 531 10.66 -26.67 29.56
N ASP A 532 11.30 -26.46 28.41
CA ASP A 532 12.34 -25.43 28.26
C ASP A 532 11.78 -24.03 28.47
N VAL A 533 12.51 -23.20 29.21
CA VAL A 533 12.20 -21.78 29.43
C VAL A 533 13.26 -20.95 28.73
N PHE A 534 12.85 -20.19 27.72
CA PHE A 534 13.70 -19.27 26.98
C PHE A 534 13.50 -17.85 27.45
N ARG A 535 14.60 -17.09 27.57
CA ARG A 535 14.54 -15.64 27.64
C ARG A 535 14.65 -15.10 26.22
N ILE A 536 13.57 -14.51 25.73
CA ILE A 536 13.51 -13.79 24.46
C ILE A 536 13.75 -12.32 24.78
N GLU A 537 14.79 -11.73 24.20
CA GLU A 537 15.18 -10.34 24.39
C GLU A 537 15.06 -9.58 23.08
N PHE A 538 14.51 -8.38 23.15
CA PHE A 538 14.42 -7.43 22.06
C PHE A 538 15.03 -6.11 22.53
N THR A 539 15.94 -5.55 21.74
CA THR A 539 16.56 -4.25 22.02
C THR A 539 16.30 -3.33 20.85
N ARG A 540 15.81 -2.12 21.13
CA ARG A 540 15.64 -1.05 20.15
C ARG A 540 16.13 0.25 20.76
N VAL A 541 17.13 0.86 20.13
CA VAL A 541 17.79 2.07 20.63
C VAL A 541 17.92 3.08 19.50
N PHE A 542 17.63 4.35 19.83
CA PHE A 542 17.78 5.49 18.93
C PHE A 542 18.95 6.36 19.41
N GLU A 543 20.07 6.33 18.69
CA GLU A 543 21.27 7.13 18.98
C GLU A 543 21.66 7.91 17.72
N ASP A 544 21.92 9.22 17.86
CA ASP A 544 22.36 10.10 16.75
C ASP A 544 21.50 10.03 15.48
N GLY A 545 20.18 9.81 15.64
CA GLY A 545 19.24 9.68 14.52
C GLY A 545 19.30 8.33 13.79
N GLN A 546 20.09 7.38 14.28
CA GLN A 546 20.11 6.00 13.81
C GLN A 546 19.38 5.07 14.78
N GLU A 547 18.59 4.18 14.19
CA GLU A 547 17.90 3.12 14.90
C GLU A 547 18.77 1.86 14.87
N THR A 548 19.03 1.28 16.04
CA THR A 548 19.64 -0.04 16.18
C THR A 548 18.65 -0.99 16.81
N ARG A 549 18.56 -2.19 16.24
CA ARG A 549 17.62 -3.22 16.68
C ARG A 549 18.32 -4.56 16.79
N LYS A 550 17.92 -5.35 17.78
CA LYS A 550 18.40 -6.72 17.96
C LYS A 550 17.35 -7.57 18.63
N VAL A 551 17.20 -8.80 18.16
CA VAL A 551 16.46 -9.84 18.88
C VAL A 551 17.40 -11.00 19.18
N SER A 552 17.22 -11.65 20.33
CA SER A 552 17.94 -12.86 20.69
C SER A 552 17.12 -13.70 21.65
N TRP A 553 17.32 -15.00 21.66
CA TRP A 553 16.69 -15.90 22.62
C TRP A 553 17.68 -16.91 23.17
N THR A 554 17.64 -17.11 24.48
CA THR A 554 18.58 -18.00 25.18
C THR A 554 17.84 -18.94 26.11
N LEU A 555 18.18 -20.23 26.06
CA LEU A 555 17.66 -21.23 26.99
C LEU A 555 18.16 -20.91 28.41
N LEU A 556 17.24 -20.67 29.34
CA LEU A 556 17.57 -20.41 30.74
C LEU A 556 17.63 -21.70 31.57
N ARG A 557 16.59 -22.53 31.43
CA ARG A 557 16.37 -23.72 32.27
C ARG A 557 15.34 -24.64 31.62
N ASN A 558 15.24 -25.86 32.13
CA ASN A 558 14.16 -26.80 31.81
C ASN A 558 13.34 -27.07 33.08
N GLU A 559 12.04 -26.82 33.01
CA GLU A 559 11.07 -27.05 34.08
C GLU A 559 10.06 -28.13 33.65
N PRO A 560 9.81 -29.16 34.47
CA PRO A 560 8.82 -30.18 34.14
C PRO A 560 7.44 -29.56 33.89
N LEU A 561 6.74 -30.06 32.87
CA LEU A 561 5.37 -29.67 32.61
C LEU A 561 4.43 -30.17 33.71
N THR A 562 3.51 -29.31 34.12
CA THR A 562 2.41 -29.64 35.01
C THR A 562 1.42 -30.57 34.31
N SER A 563 0.57 -31.26 35.07
CA SER A 563 -0.47 -32.13 34.51
C SER A 563 -1.52 -31.39 33.68
N GLU A 564 -1.61 -30.06 33.81
CA GLU A 564 -2.46 -29.20 33.00
C GLU A 564 -1.77 -28.86 31.68
N GLU A 565 -0.51 -28.41 31.71
CA GLU A 565 0.30 -28.14 30.51
C GLU A 565 0.45 -29.38 29.61
N VAL A 566 0.64 -30.57 30.19
CA VAL A 566 0.70 -31.84 29.41
C VAL A 566 -0.63 -32.16 28.73
N ARG A 567 -1.75 -31.75 29.33
CA ARG A 567 -3.08 -31.94 28.76
C ARG A 567 -3.31 -30.96 27.62
N ASP A 568 -2.99 -29.69 27.85
CA ASP A 568 -3.04 -28.63 26.85
C ASP A 568 -2.16 -28.96 25.64
N ALA A 569 -0.96 -29.48 25.87
CA ALA A 569 -0.04 -29.94 24.82
C ALA A 569 -0.58 -31.13 23.99
N LYS A 570 -1.64 -31.82 24.45
CA LYS A 570 -2.23 -33.00 23.80
C LYS A 570 -3.67 -32.78 23.34
N SER A 571 -4.32 -31.71 23.75
CA SER A 571 -5.72 -31.44 23.43
C SER A 571 -5.85 -30.48 22.25
N SER A 572 -6.69 -30.84 21.28
CA SER A 572 -7.24 -29.89 20.32
C SER A 572 -7.83 -28.68 21.06
N SER A 573 -7.37 -27.48 20.73
CA SER A 573 -7.81 -26.22 21.34
C SER A 573 -8.56 -25.37 20.31
N TYR A 574 -9.45 -24.49 20.78
CA TYR A 574 -10.16 -23.54 19.93
C TYR A 574 -9.74 -22.11 20.29
N TYR A 575 -9.64 -21.26 19.28
CA TYR A 575 -9.23 -19.87 19.45
C TYR A 575 -10.23 -18.96 18.78
N LEU A 576 -10.66 -17.93 19.48
CA LEU A 576 -11.48 -16.87 18.94
C LEU A 576 -10.57 -15.88 18.21
N VAL A 577 -10.93 -15.46 16.99
CA VAL A 577 -10.20 -14.43 16.25
C VAL A 577 -11.17 -13.37 15.78
N GLY A 578 -10.92 -12.10 16.06
CA GLY A 578 -11.86 -11.01 15.80
C GLY A 578 -11.33 -9.64 16.18
N THR A 579 -12.08 -8.58 15.89
CA THR A 579 -11.64 -7.18 16.10
C THR A 579 -11.59 -6.75 17.57
N MET A 580 -12.41 -7.33 18.44
CA MET A 580 -12.42 -7.22 19.91
C MET A 580 -12.26 -5.78 20.44
N GLU A 581 -11.78 -5.63 21.67
CA GLU A 581 -11.63 -4.36 22.41
C GLU A 581 -10.86 -3.29 21.63
N THR A 582 -9.85 -3.70 20.85
CA THR A 582 -8.94 -2.78 20.14
C THR A 582 -9.45 -2.36 18.76
N GLY A 583 -10.54 -2.96 18.25
CA GLY A 583 -10.96 -2.78 16.85
C GLY A 583 -9.93 -3.32 15.83
N ARG A 584 -9.06 -4.25 16.25
CA ARG A 584 -7.99 -4.86 15.47
C ARG A 584 -8.05 -6.37 15.63
N GLU A 585 -7.67 -7.13 14.61
CA GLU A 585 -7.71 -8.58 14.70
C GLU A 585 -6.83 -9.12 15.86
N GLN A 586 -7.49 -9.57 16.91
CA GLN A 586 -6.93 -10.24 18.06
C GLN A 586 -7.22 -11.74 18.01
N ARG A 587 -6.37 -12.53 18.68
CA ARG A 587 -6.55 -13.97 18.84
C ARG A 587 -6.58 -14.31 20.32
N MET A 588 -7.58 -15.09 20.73
CA MET A 588 -7.80 -15.47 22.12
C MET A 588 -8.04 -16.96 22.25
N LYS A 589 -7.30 -17.63 23.16
CA LYS A 589 -7.57 -19.04 23.48
C LYS A 589 -8.92 -19.18 24.18
N MET A 590 -9.77 -20.06 23.68
CA MET A 590 -11.00 -20.44 24.38
C MET A 590 -10.67 -21.43 25.50
N GLN A 591 -11.25 -21.21 26.67
CA GLN A 591 -11.12 -22.05 27.86
C GLN A 591 -12.14 -23.19 27.81
N PHE A 592 -11.72 -24.43 28.10
CA PHE A 592 -12.67 -25.55 28.17
C PHE A 592 -13.42 -25.56 29.51
N ASP A 593 -14.72 -25.26 29.47
CA ASP A 593 -15.62 -25.40 30.62
C ASP A 593 -16.04 -26.87 30.75
N LYS A 594 -15.52 -27.55 31.79
CA LYS A 594 -15.79 -28.96 32.07
C LYS A 594 -17.23 -29.22 32.53
N GLU A 595 -17.87 -28.26 33.19
CA GLU A 595 -19.22 -28.42 33.73
C GLU A 595 -20.26 -28.29 32.62
N ARG A 596 -20.03 -27.33 31.70
CA ARG A 596 -20.92 -27.06 30.57
C ARG A 596 -20.55 -27.83 29.30
N PHE A 597 -19.41 -28.53 29.32
CA PHE A 597 -18.85 -29.32 28.21
C PHE A 597 -18.74 -28.52 26.89
N MET A 598 -18.14 -27.34 26.99
CA MET A 598 -17.98 -26.41 25.87
C MET A 598 -16.72 -25.56 26.00
N TYR A 599 -16.32 -24.89 24.92
CA TYR A 599 -15.25 -23.90 24.97
C TYR A 599 -15.84 -22.50 25.11
N VAL A 600 -15.26 -21.68 25.99
CA VAL A 600 -15.70 -20.30 26.24
C VAL A 600 -14.57 -19.30 26.09
N ALA A 601 -14.87 -18.12 25.55
CA ALA A 601 -13.96 -16.97 25.56
C ALA A 601 -14.76 -15.72 25.90
N GLN A 602 -14.17 -14.84 26.71
CA GLN A 602 -14.80 -13.59 27.11
C GLN A 602 -13.98 -12.43 26.57
N PHE A 603 -14.64 -11.46 25.94
CA PHE A 603 -13.99 -10.22 25.49
C PHE A 603 -14.97 -9.04 25.56
N GLU A 604 -14.42 -7.83 25.69
CA GLU A 604 -15.18 -6.58 25.64
C GLU A 604 -15.36 -6.15 24.19
N ILE A 605 -16.59 -5.78 23.81
CA ILE A 605 -16.88 -5.25 22.49
C ILE A 605 -16.30 -3.84 22.40
N GLY A 606 -15.52 -3.58 21.34
CA GLY A 606 -14.90 -2.29 21.12
C GLY A 606 -15.90 -1.13 21.07
N LYS A 607 -15.38 0.10 21.19
CA LYS A 607 -16.19 1.35 21.23
C LYS A 607 -17.06 1.61 19.98
N SER A 608 -16.89 0.84 18.90
CA SER A 608 -17.78 0.84 17.71
C SER A 608 -19.19 0.34 18.06
N GLY A 609 -19.30 -0.53 19.07
CA GLY A 609 -20.52 -1.27 19.39
C GLY A 609 -20.81 -2.41 18.43
N GLU A 610 -19.85 -2.79 17.58
CA GLU A 610 -19.94 -3.93 16.69
C GLU A 610 -18.61 -4.68 16.65
N ASP A 611 -18.68 -6.00 16.55
CA ASP A 611 -17.50 -6.87 16.46
C ASP A 611 -17.72 -8.06 15.55
N TYR A 612 -16.65 -8.52 14.92
CA TYR A 612 -16.63 -9.66 14.02
C TYR A 612 -15.67 -10.70 14.54
N PHE A 613 -16.07 -11.98 14.51
CA PHE A 613 -15.16 -13.04 14.89
C PHE A 613 -15.36 -14.34 14.10
N ALA A 614 -14.32 -15.17 14.12
CA ALA A 614 -14.30 -16.55 13.69
C ALA A 614 -13.61 -17.41 14.75
N ILE A 615 -13.64 -18.74 14.59
CA ILE A 615 -12.96 -19.67 15.49
C ILE A 615 -11.91 -20.44 14.71
N LEU A 616 -10.68 -20.53 15.22
CA LEU A 616 -9.62 -21.35 14.65
C LEU A 616 -9.46 -22.65 15.44
N TRP A 617 -9.37 -23.77 14.73
CA TRP A 617 -8.97 -25.04 15.34
C TRP A 617 -7.45 -25.07 15.47
N ASN A 618 -6.95 -25.26 16.69
CA ASN A 618 -5.53 -25.21 17.04
C ASN A 618 -4.80 -23.91 16.64
N GLY A 619 -5.54 -22.82 16.45
CA GLY A 619 -4.98 -21.52 16.07
C GLY A 619 -4.51 -21.45 14.60
N ASP A 620 -4.91 -22.41 13.76
CA ASP A 620 -4.52 -22.50 12.37
C ASP A 620 -5.58 -21.90 11.44
N TRP A 621 -5.18 -20.94 10.60
CA TRP A 621 -6.01 -20.30 9.59
C TRP A 621 -6.50 -21.24 8.51
N PHE A 622 -5.74 -22.30 8.21
CA PHE A 622 -6.15 -23.32 7.26
C PHE A 622 -7.24 -24.24 7.84
N HIS A 623 -7.50 -24.14 9.15
CA HIS A 623 -8.48 -24.92 9.88
C HIS A 623 -9.46 -24.00 10.61
N ARG A 624 -10.04 -23.07 9.86
CA ARG A 624 -11.02 -22.12 10.37
C ARG A 624 -12.42 -22.72 10.44
N ILE A 625 -13.11 -22.41 11.52
CA ILE A 625 -14.50 -22.73 11.80
C ILE A 625 -15.30 -21.43 11.69
N TYR A 626 -16.31 -21.45 10.83
CA TYR A 626 -17.03 -20.23 10.43
C TYR A 626 -18.50 -20.54 10.08
N PRO A 627 -19.39 -19.53 10.05
CA PRO A 627 -20.78 -19.74 9.66
C PRO A 627 -20.94 -19.94 8.14
N ASN A 628 -21.99 -20.63 7.72
CA ASN A 628 -22.31 -20.76 6.29
C ASN A 628 -22.76 -19.45 5.61
N LEU A 629 -23.07 -18.41 6.39
CA LEU A 629 -23.52 -17.09 5.95
C LEU A 629 -22.58 -16.00 6.50
N PRO A 630 -22.35 -14.90 5.77
CA PRO A 630 -21.68 -13.73 6.34
C PRO A 630 -22.56 -13.07 7.41
N ASP A 631 -21.94 -12.35 8.35
CA ASP A 631 -22.58 -11.59 9.43
C ASP A 631 -23.60 -12.40 10.25
N ALA A 632 -23.29 -13.67 10.50
CA ALA A 632 -24.21 -14.56 11.19
C ALA A 632 -24.30 -14.26 12.69
N TYR A 633 -25.48 -14.46 13.28
CA TYR A 633 -25.71 -14.32 14.72
C TYR A 633 -26.70 -15.36 15.27
N PRO A 634 -26.59 -15.78 16.55
CA PRO A 634 -27.53 -16.68 17.21
C PRO A 634 -28.90 -16.04 17.35
N GLY A 635 -29.92 -16.67 16.77
CA GLY A 635 -31.31 -16.24 16.94
C GLY A 635 -32.23 -16.73 15.81
N GLU A 636 -33.55 -16.68 16.05
CA GLU A 636 -34.54 -17.11 15.05
C GLU A 636 -34.48 -16.32 13.73
N GLY A 637 -33.94 -15.09 13.76
CA GLY A 637 -33.77 -14.22 12.60
C GLY A 637 -32.58 -14.57 11.68
N CYS A 638 -31.65 -15.41 12.11
CA CYS A 638 -30.44 -15.76 11.35
C CYS A 638 -30.08 -17.26 11.48
N PRO A 639 -30.84 -18.16 10.83
CA PRO A 639 -30.55 -19.59 10.86
C PRO A 639 -29.27 -19.88 10.08
N HIS A 640 -28.20 -20.22 10.79
CA HIS A 640 -26.89 -20.54 10.23
C HIS A 640 -26.35 -21.85 10.80
N THR A 641 -25.39 -22.45 10.11
CA THR A 641 -24.71 -23.69 10.52
C THR A 641 -23.21 -23.50 10.50
N LEU A 642 -22.50 -24.23 11.38
CA LEU A 642 -21.05 -24.29 11.37
C LEU A 642 -20.50 -25.02 10.14
N VAL A 643 -19.44 -24.45 9.57
CA VAL A 643 -18.68 -24.96 8.42
C VAL A 643 -17.19 -24.97 8.80
N GLY A 644 -16.41 -25.84 8.17
CA GLY A 644 -15.01 -26.09 8.48
C GLY A 644 -14.82 -27.29 9.43
N PRO A 645 -13.61 -27.48 9.99
CA PRO A 645 -12.42 -26.65 9.83
C PRO A 645 -11.80 -26.75 8.43
N ASP A 646 -11.72 -25.63 7.69
CA ASP A 646 -10.97 -25.50 6.43
C ASP A 646 -10.64 -24.01 6.13
N ASP A 647 -10.03 -23.71 4.98
CA ASP A 647 -9.59 -22.38 4.56
C ASP A 647 -10.57 -21.66 3.61
N ARG A 648 -11.76 -22.24 3.36
CA ARG A 648 -12.71 -21.75 2.35
C ARG A 648 -13.68 -20.71 2.90
N GLY A 649 -13.41 -20.19 4.10
CA GLY A 649 -14.30 -19.30 4.81
C GLY A 649 -14.38 -17.88 4.25
N GLY A 650 -13.33 -17.38 3.58
CA GLY A 650 -13.30 -16.00 3.07
C GLY A 650 -13.74 -14.99 4.12
N ASP A 651 -14.76 -14.19 3.82
CA ASP A 651 -15.28 -13.09 4.66
C ASP A 651 -16.40 -13.56 5.62
N ARG A 652 -16.64 -14.87 5.75
CA ARG A 652 -17.70 -15.42 6.59
C ARG A 652 -17.29 -15.44 8.06
N CYS A 653 -17.90 -14.57 8.84
CA CYS A 653 -17.68 -14.38 10.27
C CYS A 653 -19.02 -14.26 11.02
N TRP A 654 -18.99 -14.48 12.33
CA TRP A 654 -20.09 -14.06 13.20
C TRP A 654 -19.98 -12.57 13.48
N LYS A 655 -21.12 -11.89 13.64
CA LYS A 655 -21.20 -10.47 13.95
C LYS A 655 -22.03 -10.22 15.20
N ILE A 656 -21.47 -9.49 16.17
CA ILE A 656 -22.20 -8.92 17.31
C ILE A 656 -22.50 -7.46 16.96
N SER A 657 -23.78 -7.06 16.96
CA SER A 657 -24.21 -5.70 16.60
C SER A 657 -25.66 -5.42 17.03
N GLU A 658 -26.17 -4.21 16.81
CA GLU A 658 -27.59 -3.90 17.03
C GLU A 658 -28.53 -4.88 16.29
N VAL A 659 -28.12 -5.38 15.11
CA VAL A 659 -28.92 -6.32 14.31
C VAL A 659 -29.03 -7.71 14.94
N SER A 660 -28.06 -8.11 15.78
CA SER A 660 -28.16 -9.36 16.56
C SER A 660 -29.08 -9.24 17.77
N GLY A 661 -29.70 -8.07 17.98
CA GLY A 661 -30.50 -7.77 19.17
C GLY A 661 -29.65 -7.29 20.36
N ASP A 662 -28.37 -7.00 20.11
CA ASP A 662 -27.37 -6.53 21.08
C ASP A 662 -27.27 -4.99 21.04
N GLU A 663 -28.36 -4.31 21.40
CA GLU A 663 -28.37 -2.85 21.53
C GLU A 663 -27.37 -2.39 22.61
N ASP A 664 -26.63 -1.30 22.33
CA ASP A 664 -25.62 -0.73 23.22
C ASP A 664 -24.52 -1.71 23.66
N ALA A 665 -24.01 -2.53 22.73
CA ALA A 665 -22.94 -3.50 23.02
C ALA A 665 -21.57 -2.85 23.32
N ALA A 666 -21.36 -1.57 22.99
CA ALA A 666 -20.07 -0.91 23.15
C ALA A 666 -19.59 -0.88 24.61
N GLY A 667 -18.41 -1.44 24.88
CA GLY A 667 -17.83 -1.52 26.21
C GLY A 667 -18.40 -2.64 27.10
N GLU A 668 -19.24 -3.52 26.54
CA GLU A 668 -19.86 -4.62 27.27
C GLU A 668 -19.09 -5.92 27.03
N THR A 669 -19.05 -6.79 28.04
CA THR A 669 -18.37 -8.08 27.94
C THR A 669 -19.32 -9.17 27.46
N TYR A 670 -18.87 -9.93 26.46
CA TYR A 670 -19.59 -11.07 25.91
C TYR A 670 -18.83 -12.36 26.17
N GLU A 671 -19.53 -13.41 26.60
CA GLU A 671 -19.02 -14.78 26.65
C GLU A 671 -19.44 -15.53 25.38
N ILE A 672 -18.49 -15.81 24.50
CA ILE A 672 -18.68 -16.67 23.32
C ILE A 672 -18.59 -18.12 23.75
N GLN A 673 -19.55 -18.93 23.32
CA GLN A 673 -19.74 -20.31 23.71
C GLN A 673 -19.72 -21.23 22.48
N LEU A 674 -18.69 -22.07 22.37
CA LEU A 674 -18.58 -23.12 21.36
C LEU A 674 -19.00 -24.46 21.95
N HIS A 675 -20.22 -24.88 21.64
CA HIS A 675 -20.76 -26.14 22.12
C HIS A 675 -20.21 -27.33 21.34
N LEU A 676 -19.94 -28.41 22.06
CA LEU A 676 -19.43 -29.65 21.50
C LEU A 676 -20.50 -30.75 21.50
N SER A 677 -20.40 -31.68 20.55
CA SER A 677 -21.12 -32.95 20.59
C SER A 677 -20.54 -33.88 21.65
N ASP A 678 -21.25 -34.97 21.98
CA ASP A 678 -20.75 -36.04 22.86
C ASP A 678 -19.41 -36.64 22.39
N PHE A 679 -19.07 -36.46 21.11
CA PHE A 679 -17.81 -36.92 20.50
C PHE A 679 -16.74 -35.81 20.42
N GLY A 680 -16.99 -34.64 21.03
CA GLY A 680 -16.05 -33.52 21.07
C GLY A 680 -16.01 -32.68 19.79
N GLN A 681 -17.01 -32.79 18.90
CA GLN A 681 -17.04 -32.03 17.65
C GLN A 681 -17.81 -30.71 17.83
N PRO A 682 -17.32 -29.58 17.27
CA PRO A 682 -18.05 -28.31 17.24
C PRO A 682 -19.46 -28.45 16.65
N MET A 683 -20.48 -27.97 17.36
CA MET A 683 -21.89 -28.10 16.95
C MET A 683 -22.61 -26.77 16.74
N LYS A 684 -22.45 -25.83 17.66
CA LYS A 684 -23.09 -24.50 17.61
C LYS A 684 -22.23 -23.46 18.32
N VAL A 685 -22.33 -22.22 17.87
CA VAL A 685 -21.79 -21.04 18.54
C VAL A 685 -22.96 -20.23 19.08
N GLU A 686 -22.91 -19.89 20.35
CA GLU A 686 -23.83 -18.96 21.01
C GLU A 686 -23.01 -17.92 21.78
N TRP A 687 -23.65 -16.86 22.25
CA TRP A 687 -23.02 -15.91 23.15
C TRP A 687 -23.99 -15.36 24.18
N THR A 688 -23.46 -14.94 25.31
CA THR A 688 -24.23 -14.30 26.39
C THR A 688 -23.55 -13.01 26.81
N ARG A 689 -24.30 -11.93 26.92
CA ARG A 689 -23.85 -10.66 27.53
C ARG A 689 -23.73 -10.85 29.05
N LEU A 690 -22.60 -10.46 29.64
CA LEU A 690 -22.26 -10.69 31.06
C LEU A 690 -22.67 -9.55 31.99
#